data_AF-A0A0Q6RI05-F1
#
_entry.id   AF-A0A0Q6RI05-F1
#
_cell.length_a   1.000
_cell.length_b   1.000
_cell.length_c   1.000
_cell.angle_alpha   90.00
_cell.angle_beta   90.00
_cell.angle_gamma   90.00
#
_symmetry.space_group_name_H-M   'P 1'
#
loop_
_entity.id
_entity.type
_entity.pdbx_description
1 polymer ?
#
loop_
_entity_poly.entity_id
_entity_poly.type
_entity_poly.pdbx_seq_one_letter_code
_entity_poly.pdbx_strand_id
1 'polypeptide(L)'
;MPSSRRERTGRIVAAAIAIVLAATVVPGGPPASATHPPAPTVADPLPSWRHGGVITDPVTIKWKPNPTNYEYIFPGVIETTELENPLGRYYLYTAPHDRPGGIILLYSDSLEGPWTQYGSTPLIDNRWEKNDGSGQVYYDVDHVSGPDPIWNPTDGLMYLYFHGENYTTRWATSSDGITFTYGGEALNSQDGNTIIKNGVAVGETITERSYGRVFIHPAPTSQVKWGMLYMDHRGDPTYTRRVRLAESADGRNWTVRPDFVITGDSVAGAQVSGGNLWTWNGQNYVVYHGSNGKTIARTVNSTFTDIGEPIVLHESTGISGDVGGVKSPEIITDETGTYLFYTGNQGGAGTNETVRWAKLDPSAPLHDSCPGTGSDEFRGSALGSSWTVTNRAGVATAHRVEGGELVIPTYAAGVAGAPLVQRSLPSGAWEYTAEVRVDPQTAYQQGGILLHGTDSTYAKLALAQSSSGERFEFTWRKNGTEQSIGVGFAPSEDIAGEPVWLRLVSDGSSVRARYSTDGDRFQPLGGAVPLAEVAATRIGPVALQGATGGAATEASFRWARFTPSDAQRDACALGGPTAASAGSGSDEFAAASLSSSTWPIRPSTSTYRLENGQLVMPTVAAGISGAPLLAQPVPASAPWAVTTRIQIDPTQPFQQGGLLLRSDGDDYAKLVLGRASAGLVVDFAWRHEGVDRPSTSVDTRGPGSGTAAGFWLRLSSDERYITASISHDGVLFTPMGRRIPVEELPLATIGPVAIHGATAASPTDARFDWFRWRSPGR
;
A
#
# COMPACT_ATOMS: atom_id res chain seq x y z
N MET A 1 -78.95 -53.22 -16.59
CA MET A 1 -80.00 -52.37 -15.98
C MET A 1 -79.47 -50.94 -15.89
N PRO A 2 -80.31 -49.91 -16.14
CA PRO A 2 -79.94 -48.83 -17.04
C PRO A 2 -79.88 -47.44 -16.39
N SER A 3 -79.60 -46.45 -17.25
CA SER A 3 -79.93 -45.02 -17.11
C SER A 3 -78.84 -44.17 -16.43
N SER A 4 -78.52 -42.95 -16.86
CA SER A 4 -79.18 -42.05 -17.81
C SER A 4 -78.21 -40.96 -18.30
N ARG A 5 -78.45 -40.50 -19.53
CA ARG A 5 -77.91 -39.30 -20.18
C ARG A 5 -78.47 -38.00 -19.57
N ARG A 6 -77.67 -36.93 -19.57
CA ARG A 6 -77.89 -35.60 -20.24
C ARG A 6 -76.75 -34.65 -19.82
N GLU A 7 -75.86 -34.22 -20.73
CA GLU A 7 -75.92 -32.95 -21.52
C GLU A 7 -76.08 -31.70 -20.63
N ARG A 8 -75.22 -30.66 -20.65
CA ARG A 8 -74.68 -29.94 -21.82
C ARG A 8 -73.60 -28.89 -21.45
N THR A 9 -72.61 -28.77 -22.34
CA THR A 9 -71.84 -27.58 -22.81
C THR A 9 -71.06 -26.67 -21.84
N GLY A 10 -69.74 -26.62 -22.05
CA GLY A 10 -68.82 -25.55 -21.63
C GLY A 10 -67.51 -25.61 -22.43
N ARG A 11 -67.12 -24.49 -23.05
CA ARG A 11 -66.09 -24.33 -24.09
C ARG A 11 -64.63 -24.50 -23.61
N ILE A 12 -63.86 -25.27 -24.39
CA ILE A 12 -62.50 -25.06 -24.95
C ILE A 12 -61.51 -24.15 -24.19
N VAL A 13 -60.39 -24.72 -23.72
CA VAL A 13 -59.00 -24.35 -24.13
C VAL A 13 -58.17 -25.64 -24.20
N ALA A 14 -57.43 -25.79 -25.30
CA ALA A 14 -56.80 -27.02 -25.76
C ALA A 14 -55.51 -27.37 -24.98
N ALA A 15 -55.43 -28.63 -24.54
CA ALA A 15 -54.18 -29.36 -24.33
C ALA A 15 -53.95 -30.24 -25.57
N ALA A 16 -52.83 -30.08 -26.26
CA ALA A 16 -52.45 -30.95 -27.37
C ALA A 16 -51.41 -31.97 -26.88
N ILE A 17 -51.79 -33.23 -27.13
CA ILE A 17 -51.16 -34.47 -26.73
C ILE A 17 -49.97 -34.80 -27.63
N ALA A 18 -49.03 -35.51 -27.00
CA ALA A 18 -47.82 -36.10 -27.56
C ALA A 18 -48.05 -36.96 -28.80
N ILE A 19 -47.11 -36.84 -29.75
CA ILE A 19 -46.83 -37.85 -30.77
C ILE A 19 -45.56 -38.58 -30.33
N VAL A 20 -45.68 -39.89 -30.14
CA VAL A 20 -44.56 -40.82 -29.94
C VAL A 20 -43.93 -41.10 -31.30
N LEU A 21 -42.64 -40.76 -31.44
CA LEU A 21 -41.77 -41.33 -32.46
C LEU A 21 -40.60 -42.00 -31.76
N ALA A 22 -40.49 -43.32 -31.96
CA ALA A 22 -39.36 -44.11 -31.53
C ALA A 22 -38.12 -43.69 -32.34
N ALA A 23 -37.07 -43.24 -31.65
CA ALA A 23 -35.74 -43.08 -32.20
C ALA A 23 -34.72 -43.70 -31.24
N THR A 24 -33.84 -44.48 -31.84
CA THR A 24 -32.71 -45.25 -31.30
C THR A 24 -31.95 -44.56 -30.16
N VAL A 25 -31.76 -45.30 -29.07
CA VAL A 25 -30.87 -44.95 -27.95
C VAL A 25 -29.42 -44.98 -28.44
N VAL A 26 -28.82 -43.80 -28.56
CA VAL A 26 -27.36 -43.62 -28.49
C VAL A 26 -27.05 -43.38 -27.01
N PRO A 27 -26.07 -44.07 -26.39
CA PRO A 27 -25.70 -43.79 -25.01
C PRO A 27 -25.16 -42.37 -24.93
N GLY A 28 -25.93 -41.49 -24.28
CA GLY A 28 -25.53 -40.12 -23.99
C GLY A 28 -24.27 -40.14 -23.13
N GLY A 29 -23.24 -39.42 -23.57
CA GLY A 29 -22.08 -39.13 -22.75
C GLY A 29 -22.48 -38.43 -21.44
N PRO A 30 -21.60 -38.44 -20.42
CA PRO A 30 -21.86 -37.79 -19.14
C PRO A 30 -22.27 -36.32 -19.36
N PRO A 31 -23.16 -35.77 -18.51
CA PRO A 31 -23.54 -34.37 -18.61
C PRO A 31 -22.26 -33.52 -18.58
N ALA A 32 -22.15 -32.59 -19.52
CA ALA A 32 -21.08 -31.61 -19.51
C ALA A 32 -21.11 -30.89 -18.15
N SER A 33 -20.04 -31.01 -17.38
CA SER A 33 -19.81 -30.21 -16.18
C SER A 33 -20.08 -28.76 -16.54
N ALA A 34 -20.95 -28.10 -15.78
CA ALA A 34 -21.09 -26.66 -15.85
C ALA A 34 -19.68 -26.08 -15.66
N THR A 35 -19.11 -25.54 -16.72
CA THR A 35 -17.83 -24.85 -16.67
C THR A 35 -18.06 -23.59 -15.86
N HIS A 36 -17.59 -23.61 -14.61
CA HIS A 36 -17.51 -22.39 -13.81
C HIS A 36 -16.67 -21.37 -14.58
N PRO A 37 -17.05 -20.07 -14.58
CA PRO A 37 -16.24 -19.05 -15.21
C PRO A 37 -14.82 -19.12 -14.61
N PRO A 38 -13.77 -19.04 -15.45
CA PRO A 38 -12.39 -19.11 -14.99
C PRO A 38 -12.13 -18.03 -13.94
N ALA A 39 -11.21 -18.29 -13.00
CA ALA A 39 -10.75 -17.28 -12.07
C ALA A 39 -10.38 -16.01 -12.86
N PRO A 40 -10.90 -14.83 -12.50
CA PRO A 40 -10.55 -13.61 -13.19
C PRO A 40 -9.04 -13.40 -13.11
N THR A 41 -8.44 -13.13 -14.27
CA THR A 41 -7.11 -12.56 -14.34
C THR A 41 -7.11 -11.26 -13.54
N VAL A 42 -6.06 -11.03 -12.76
CA VAL A 42 -5.85 -9.80 -12.00
C VAL A 42 -6.08 -8.60 -12.94
N ALA A 43 -7.16 -7.85 -12.71
CA ALA A 43 -7.54 -6.74 -13.57
C ALA A 43 -6.59 -5.54 -13.40
N ASP A 44 -6.05 -5.36 -12.18
CA ASP A 44 -5.13 -4.29 -11.80
C ASP A 44 -3.97 -4.86 -10.95
N PRO A 45 -2.72 -4.38 -11.09
CA PRO A 45 -1.63 -4.79 -10.20
C PRO A 45 -2.03 -4.59 -8.73
N LEU A 46 -1.63 -5.55 -7.88
CA LEU A 46 -1.89 -5.44 -6.44
C LEU A 46 -1.17 -4.20 -5.89
N PRO A 47 -1.82 -3.48 -4.95
CA PRO A 47 -1.25 -2.27 -4.36
C PRO A 47 0.02 -2.59 -3.55
N SER A 48 0.90 -1.60 -3.43
CA SER A 48 2.09 -1.70 -2.59
C SER A 48 1.75 -1.39 -1.12
N TRP A 49 2.59 -1.85 -0.21
CA TRP A 49 2.43 -1.61 1.23
C TRP A 49 3.66 -0.89 1.78
N ARG A 50 3.42 0.12 2.59
CA ARG A 50 4.45 0.90 3.27
C ARG A 50 4.50 0.52 4.74
N HIS A 51 5.63 0.00 5.20
CA HIS A 51 5.84 -0.22 6.63
C HIS A 51 5.62 1.08 7.43
N GLY A 52 4.87 0.98 8.51
CA GLY A 52 4.55 2.12 9.37
C GLY A 52 5.13 2.03 10.77
N GLY A 53 5.38 0.83 11.29
CA GLY A 53 6.08 0.70 12.56
C GLY A 53 5.99 -0.69 13.21
N VAL A 54 6.71 -0.80 14.33
CA VAL A 54 6.70 -1.97 15.22
C VAL A 54 5.80 -1.69 16.42
N ILE A 55 4.90 -2.62 16.73
CA ILE A 55 3.90 -2.49 17.80
C ILE A 55 4.39 -3.16 19.08
N THR A 56 4.84 -4.41 18.99
CA THR A 56 5.32 -5.15 20.15
C THR A 56 6.83 -5.01 20.24
N ASP A 57 7.31 -4.12 21.11
CA ASP A 57 8.73 -4.04 21.45
C ASP A 57 9.06 -5.05 22.56
N PRO A 58 9.98 -6.02 22.31
CA PRO A 58 10.45 -6.97 23.32
C PRO A 58 10.94 -6.32 24.63
N VAL A 59 11.37 -5.06 24.60
CA VAL A 59 11.84 -4.32 25.78
C VAL A 59 10.67 -3.82 26.63
N THR A 60 9.65 -3.21 26.03
CA THR A 60 8.60 -2.48 26.76
C THR A 60 7.33 -3.28 27.01
N ILE A 61 7.10 -4.37 26.27
CA ILE A 61 5.95 -5.25 26.45
C ILE A 61 5.94 -5.87 27.86
N LYS A 62 4.76 -5.98 28.48
CA LYS A 62 4.62 -6.35 29.90
C LYS A 62 4.58 -7.87 30.12
N TRP A 63 3.94 -8.61 29.23
CA TRP A 63 3.75 -10.06 29.36
C TRP A 63 4.90 -10.81 28.68
N LYS A 64 5.88 -11.27 29.45
CA LYS A 64 7.06 -12.00 28.93
C LYS A 64 7.18 -13.37 29.62
N PRO A 65 6.32 -14.33 29.26
CA PRO A 65 6.26 -15.62 29.94
C PRO A 65 7.54 -16.45 29.73
N ASN A 66 8.24 -16.26 28.60
CA ASN A 66 9.57 -16.81 28.35
C ASN A 66 10.62 -15.67 28.38
N PRO A 67 11.59 -15.66 29.33
CA PRO A 67 12.60 -14.61 29.44
C PRO A 67 13.74 -14.73 28.43
N THR A 68 13.78 -15.81 27.64
CA THR A 68 14.86 -16.09 26.67
C THR A 68 14.42 -16.02 25.20
N ASN A 69 13.12 -15.95 24.94
CA ASN A 69 12.55 -15.79 23.61
C ASN A 69 11.38 -14.81 23.67
N TYR A 70 11.45 -13.74 22.87
CA TYR A 70 10.46 -12.68 22.85
C TYR A 70 9.74 -12.68 21.50
N GLU A 71 8.73 -13.54 21.42
CA GLU A 71 7.93 -13.74 20.22
C GLU A 71 6.50 -13.26 20.46
N TYR A 72 5.92 -12.50 19.52
CA TYR A 72 4.50 -12.15 19.50
C TYR A 72 4.01 -12.28 18.06
N ILE A 73 3.07 -13.21 17.85
CA ILE A 73 2.70 -13.65 16.51
C ILE A 73 1.20 -13.61 16.28
N PHE A 74 0.83 -13.69 15.00
CA PHE A 74 -0.55 -13.80 14.54
C PHE A 74 -1.45 -12.70 15.11
N PRO A 75 -1.16 -11.42 14.82
CA PRO A 75 -2.03 -10.34 15.24
C PRO A 75 -3.43 -10.52 14.66
N GLY A 76 -4.44 -10.25 15.47
CA GLY A 76 -5.83 -10.12 15.05
C GLY A 76 -6.36 -8.76 15.52
N VAL A 77 -6.97 -7.99 14.63
CA VAL A 77 -7.35 -6.59 14.90
C VAL A 77 -8.85 -6.42 14.69
N ILE A 78 -9.52 -5.74 15.61
CA ILE A 78 -10.96 -5.46 15.52
C ILE A 78 -11.28 -4.03 15.94
N GLU A 79 -12.22 -3.40 15.25
CA GLU A 79 -12.83 -2.13 15.68
C GLU A 79 -13.86 -2.39 16.80
N THR A 80 -13.86 -1.55 17.82
CA THR A 80 -14.58 -1.82 19.07
C THR A 80 -15.96 -1.15 19.14
N THR A 81 -16.51 -0.70 18.02
CA THR A 81 -17.78 0.06 17.97
C THR A 81 -18.95 -0.70 18.58
N GLU A 82 -18.90 -2.03 18.52
CA GLU A 82 -19.95 -2.92 19.02
C GLU A 82 -19.69 -3.41 20.46
N LEU A 83 -18.52 -3.11 21.04
CA LEU A 83 -18.12 -3.58 22.37
C LEU A 83 -18.63 -2.64 23.47
N GLU A 84 -18.89 -3.22 24.64
CA GLU A 84 -19.25 -2.48 25.84
C GLU A 84 -18.02 -1.81 26.46
N ASN A 85 -18.08 -0.50 26.69
CA ASN A 85 -17.05 0.29 27.39
C ASN A 85 -15.61 0.09 26.84
N PRO A 86 -15.36 0.29 25.54
CA PRO A 86 -14.06 0.02 24.95
C PRO A 86 -12.97 0.96 25.47
N LEU A 87 -11.74 0.44 25.60
CA LEU A 87 -10.56 1.20 26.07
C LEU A 87 -9.97 2.14 25.00
N GLY A 88 -10.28 1.87 23.73
CA GLY A 88 -9.89 2.66 22.56
C GLY A 88 -10.62 2.10 21.34
N ARG A 89 -10.58 2.82 20.22
CA ARG A 89 -11.33 2.44 18.99
C ARG A 89 -10.96 1.07 18.40
N TYR A 90 -9.72 0.63 18.56
CA TYR A 90 -9.22 -0.63 18.02
C TYR A 90 -8.57 -1.47 19.09
N TYR A 91 -8.85 -2.77 19.04
CA TYR A 91 -8.18 -3.79 19.84
C TYR A 91 -7.30 -4.67 18.93
N LEU A 92 -6.10 -4.95 19.39
CA LEU A 92 -5.15 -5.89 18.78
C LEU A 92 -4.87 -7.01 19.77
N TYR A 93 -5.20 -8.23 19.36
CA TYR A 93 -4.88 -9.45 20.08
C TYR A 93 -3.66 -10.10 19.46
N THR A 94 -2.72 -10.53 20.30
CA THR A 94 -1.53 -11.29 19.88
C THR A 94 -1.13 -12.23 21.01
N ALA A 95 -0.22 -13.17 20.76
CA ALA A 95 0.30 -14.05 21.81
C ALA A 95 1.74 -14.46 21.53
N PRO A 96 2.54 -14.75 22.56
CA PRO A 96 3.75 -15.53 22.40
C PRO A 96 3.43 -16.95 21.93
N HIS A 97 4.29 -17.51 21.08
CA HIS A 97 4.18 -18.91 20.68
C HIS A 97 4.71 -19.85 21.77
N ASP A 98 5.86 -19.50 22.34
CA ASP A 98 6.53 -20.32 23.33
C ASP A 98 5.72 -20.47 24.63
N ARG A 99 5.75 -21.68 25.17
CA ARG A 99 5.13 -22.06 26.44
C ARG A 99 5.47 -21.06 27.56
N PRO A 100 4.49 -20.67 28.40
CA PRO A 100 3.06 -20.97 28.34
C PRO A 100 2.23 -20.18 27.30
N GLY A 101 2.83 -19.26 26.54
CA GLY A 101 2.08 -18.41 25.61
C GLY A 101 1.15 -17.43 26.34
N GLY A 102 -0.10 -17.37 25.89
CA GLY A 102 -1.18 -16.57 26.50
C GLY A 102 -1.54 -15.35 25.68
N ILE A 103 -2.83 -15.13 25.48
CA ILE A 103 -3.34 -14.05 24.63
C ILE A 103 -3.28 -12.74 25.39
N ILE A 104 -2.71 -11.73 24.76
CA ILE A 104 -2.60 -10.37 25.29
C ILE A 104 -3.43 -9.41 24.43
N LEU A 105 -3.82 -8.29 25.03
CA LEU A 105 -4.54 -7.21 24.37
C LEU A 105 -3.72 -5.93 24.37
N LEU A 106 -3.66 -5.29 23.21
CA LEU A 106 -3.26 -3.90 23.04
C LEU A 106 -4.45 -3.12 22.48
N TYR A 107 -4.57 -1.84 22.83
CA TYR A 107 -5.62 -0.96 22.33
C TYR A 107 -5.06 0.38 21.85
N SER A 108 -5.75 0.99 20.89
CA SER A 108 -5.44 2.32 20.37
C SER A 108 -6.69 2.99 19.80
N ASP A 109 -6.66 4.31 19.68
CA ASP A 109 -7.68 5.06 18.92
C ASP A 109 -7.34 5.18 17.43
N SER A 110 -6.16 4.69 17.02
CA SER A 110 -5.70 4.69 15.63
C SER A 110 -5.03 3.36 15.27
N LEU A 111 -5.23 2.88 14.05
CA LEU A 111 -4.51 1.72 13.52
C LEU A 111 -2.98 1.94 13.47
N GLU A 112 -2.53 3.20 13.39
CA GLU A 112 -1.10 3.58 13.40
C GLU A 112 -0.51 3.60 14.83
N GLY A 113 -1.35 3.53 15.85
CA GLY A 113 -0.98 3.67 17.25
C GLY A 113 -1.01 5.13 17.74
N PRO A 114 -0.40 5.42 18.90
CA PRO A 114 0.36 4.49 19.73
C PRO A 114 -0.54 3.39 20.32
N TRP A 115 0.01 2.18 20.43
CA TRP A 115 -0.68 1.03 21.01
C TRP A 115 -0.34 0.87 22.49
N THR A 116 -1.36 0.68 23.33
CA THR A 116 -1.21 0.52 24.78
C THR A 116 -1.58 -0.90 25.19
N GLN A 117 -0.65 -1.62 25.83
CA GLN A 117 -0.96 -2.95 26.37
C GLN A 117 -1.83 -2.87 27.62
N TYR A 118 -2.94 -3.63 27.62
CA TYR A 118 -3.82 -3.82 28.76
C TYR A 118 -3.06 -4.46 29.94
N GLY A 119 -3.37 -3.99 31.16
CA GLY A 119 -2.58 -4.30 32.35
C GLY A 119 -2.73 -5.74 32.88
N SER A 120 -3.95 -6.28 32.84
CA SER A 120 -4.25 -7.62 33.33
C SER A 120 -4.13 -8.63 32.19
N THR A 121 -2.96 -9.24 32.07
CA THR A 121 -2.56 -10.11 30.97
C THR A 121 -1.95 -11.41 31.53
N PRO A 122 -2.12 -12.57 30.88
CA PRO A 122 -2.89 -12.80 29.66
C PRO A 122 -4.40 -12.73 29.92
N LEU A 123 -5.17 -12.38 28.89
CA LEU A 123 -6.63 -12.43 28.91
C LEU A 123 -7.17 -13.87 28.85
N ILE A 124 -6.46 -14.72 28.10
CA ILE A 124 -6.73 -16.16 28.01
C ILE A 124 -5.41 -16.87 28.25
N ASP A 125 -5.38 -17.66 29.32
CA ASP A 125 -4.22 -18.41 29.78
C ASP A 125 -4.21 -19.85 29.21
N ASN A 126 -3.09 -20.55 29.35
CA ASN A 126 -2.94 -21.95 28.93
C ASN A 126 -3.70 -22.95 29.83
N ARG A 127 -4.34 -22.46 30.89
CA ARG A 127 -5.26 -23.22 31.73
C ARG A 127 -6.52 -22.42 32.02
N TRP A 128 -7.68 -22.98 31.71
CA TRP A 128 -8.98 -22.31 31.92
C TRP A 128 -9.87 -23.11 32.85
N GLU A 129 -10.15 -22.59 34.05
CA GLU A 129 -11.05 -23.20 35.04
C GLU A 129 -12.53 -22.99 34.72
N LYS A 130 -13.36 -23.97 35.10
CA LYS A 130 -14.81 -23.82 35.04
C LYS A 130 -15.29 -22.95 36.21
N ASN A 131 -16.08 -21.94 35.89
CA ASN A 131 -16.68 -21.04 36.89
C ASN A 131 -17.95 -21.65 37.53
N ASP A 132 -17.98 -22.96 37.76
CA ASP A 132 -19.10 -23.71 38.34
C ASP A 132 -18.83 -24.21 39.78
N GLY A 133 -17.67 -23.85 40.35
CA GLY A 133 -17.25 -24.27 41.70
C GLY A 133 -16.79 -25.72 41.79
N SER A 134 -16.68 -26.46 40.68
CA SER A 134 -16.27 -27.87 40.68
C SER A 134 -14.74 -28.06 40.82
N GLY A 135 -13.95 -27.02 40.59
CA GLY A 135 -12.49 -27.10 40.48
C GLY A 135 -11.99 -27.81 39.22
N GLN A 136 -12.88 -28.11 38.27
CA GLN A 136 -12.52 -28.68 36.97
C GLN A 136 -12.03 -27.59 36.01
N VAL A 137 -11.26 -28.00 35.01
CA VAL A 137 -10.82 -27.14 33.90
C VAL A 137 -11.60 -27.47 32.63
N TYR A 138 -11.76 -26.48 31.75
CA TYR A 138 -12.12 -26.70 30.35
C TYR A 138 -10.94 -27.29 29.58
N TYR A 139 -9.73 -26.77 29.82
CA TYR A 139 -8.48 -27.28 29.28
C TYR A 139 -7.29 -26.89 30.16
N ASP A 140 -6.21 -27.64 30.03
CA ASP A 140 -4.89 -27.40 30.62
C ASP A 140 -3.86 -27.87 29.59
N VAL A 141 -3.25 -26.91 28.89
CA VAL A 141 -2.43 -27.13 27.69
C VAL A 141 -1.06 -26.48 27.85
N ASP A 142 -0.12 -26.81 26.98
CA ASP A 142 1.25 -26.34 27.10
C ASP A 142 1.46 -24.89 26.63
N HIS A 143 0.70 -24.43 25.64
CA HIS A 143 0.61 -23.03 25.25
C HIS A 143 -0.76 -22.65 24.69
N VAL A 144 -1.06 -21.34 24.66
CA VAL A 144 -2.19 -20.77 23.91
C VAL A 144 -1.70 -19.63 23.02
N SER A 145 -2.10 -19.63 21.74
CA SER A 145 -1.66 -18.62 20.77
C SER A 145 -2.60 -18.48 19.55
N GLY A 146 -2.19 -17.65 18.58
CA GLY A 146 -2.90 -17.42 17.32
C GLY A 146 -4.31 -16.86 17.46
N PRO A 147 -4.51 -15.74 18.18
CA PRO A 147 -5.84 -15.17 18.35
C PRO A 147 -6.41 -14.64 17.03
N ASP A 148 -7.72 -14.71 16.89
CA ASP A 148 -8.48 -14.15 15.78
C ASP A 148 -9.84 -13.60 16.27
N PRO A 149 -10.01 -12.27 16.33
CA PRO A 149 -11.23 -11.63 16.80
C PRO A 149 -12.25 -11.41 15.67
N ILE A 150 -13.53 -11.64 15.93
CA ILE A 150 -14.60 -11.25 15.00
C ILE A 150 -15.90 -10.92 15.74
N TRP A 151 -16.64 -9.92 15.27
CA TRP A 151 -17.96 -9.61 15.80
C TRP A 151 -19.03 -10.54 15.20
N ASN A 152 -19.83 -11.19 16.06
CA ASN A 152 -20.99 -11.97 15.63
C ASN A 152 -22.27 -11.17 15.88
N PRO A 153 -22.89 -10.59 14.83
CA PRO A 153 -24.07 -9.74 14.99
C PRO A 153 -25.34 -10.52 15.37
N THR A 154 -25.36 -11.85 15.21
CA THR A 154 -26.52 -12.66 15.59
C THR A 154 -26.60 -12.79 17.12
N ASP A 155 -25.45 -12.93 17.76
CA ASP A 155 -25.37 -13.09 19.21
C ASP A 155 -25.13 -11.77 19.94
N GLY A 156 -24.71 -10.72 19.24
CA GLY A 156 -24.32 -9.45 19.84
C GLY A 156 -23.09 -9.60 20.73
N LEU A 157 -22.16 -10.46 20.32
CA LEU A 157 -20.94 -10.77 21.07
C LEU A 157 -19.74 -10.83 20.11
N MET A 158 -18.59 -10.43 20.63
CA MET A 158 -17.30 -10.72 20.01
C MET A 158 -16.95 -12.18 20.25
N TYR A 159 -16.46 -12.83 19.20
CA TYR A 159 -15.86 -14.15 19.22
C TYR A 159 -14.34 -13.98 19.12
N LEU A 160 -13.61 -14.79 19.87
CA LEU A 160 -12.16 -14.88 19.79
C LEU A 160 -11.78 -16.34 19.59
N TYR A 161 -11.23 -16.66 18.43
CA TYR A 161 -10.69 -17.99 18.12
C TYR A 161 -9.21 -18.03 18.47
N PHE A 162 -8.73 -19.19 18.92
CA PHE A 162 -7.34 -19.39 19.31
C PHE A 162 -7.01 -20.88 19.33
N HIS A 163 -5.74 -21.25 19.38
CA HIS A 163 -5.35 -22.64 19.58
C HIS A 163 -4.63 -22.83 20.92
N GLY A 164 -4.73 -24.06 21.42
CA GLY A 164 -3.91 -24.56 22.52
C GLY A 164 -2.76 -25.35 21.91
N GLU A 165 -2.77 -26.66 22.09
CA GLU A 165 -1.95 -27.55 21.26
C GLU A 165 -2.28 -27.35 19.78
N ASN A 166 -1.28 -27.49 18.91
CA ASN A 166 -1.43 -27.20 17.48
C ASN A 166 -2.51 -28.04 16.78
N TYR A 167 -3.03 -29.11 17.38
CA TYR A 167 -4.08 -29.96 16.81
C TYR A 167 -5.52 -29.53 17.14
N THR A 168 -5.73 -28.51 17.97
CA THR A 168 -7.09 -28.05 18.34
C THR A 168 -7.22 -26.52 18.32
N THR A 169 -8.18 -26.02 17.54
CA THR A 169 -8.66 -24.63 17.55
C THR A 169 -9.91 -24.53 18.43
N ARG A 170 -9.94 -23.52 19.30
CA ARG A 170 -10.96 -23.22 20.32
C ARG A 170 -11.55 -21.83 20.07
N TRP A 171 -12.63 -21.52 20.76
CA TRP A 171 -13.23 -20.19 20.73
C TRP A 171 -13.80 -19.78 22.09
N ALA A 172 -13.87 -18.47 22.30
CA ALA A 172 -14.49 -17.82 23.46
C ALA A 172 -15.30 -16.59 23.01
N THR A 173 -16.17 -16.09 23.89
CA THR A 173 -17.03 -14.92 23.62
C THR A 173 -16.87 -13.84 24.66
N SER A 174 -17.10 -12.59 24.26
CA SER A 174 -17.03 -11.43 25.13
C SER A 174 -17.95 -10.30 24.65
N SER A 175 -18.49 -9.51 25.58
CA SER A 175 -19.22 -8.26 25.28
C SER A 175 -18.32 -7.02 25.32
N ASP A 176 -17.23 -7.05 26.11
CA ASP A 176 -16.31 -5.92 26.34
C ASP A 176 -14.93 -6.12 25.67
N GLY A 177 -14.69 -7.30 25.10
CA GLY A 177 -13.41 -7.71 24.51
C GLY A 177 -12.30 -8.01 25.53
N ILE A 178 -12.60 -8.00 26.83
CA ILE A 178 -11.64 -8.17 27.93
C ILE A 178 -12.00 -9.39 28.78
N THR A 179 -13.28 -9.53 29.10
CA THR A 179 -13.83 -10.60 29.92
C THR A 179 -14.41 -11.67 29.01
N PHE A 180 -13.79 -12.85 29.01
CA PHE A 180 -14.20 -13.94 28.11
C PHE A 180 -14.95 -15.06 28.81
N THR A 181 -15.89 -15.67 28.08
CA THR A 181 -16.56 -16.93 28.41
C THR A 181 -16.15 -17.99 27.42
N TYR A 182 -15.66 -19.14 27.91
CA TYR A 182 -15.23 -20.25 27.06
C TYR A 182 -16.40 -20.80 26.23
N GLY A 183 -16.19 -20.95 24.91
CA GLY A 183 -17.21 -21.40 23.96
C GLY A 183 -17.09 -22.88 23.59
N GLY A 184 -15.87 -23.40 23.44
CA GLY A 184 -15.62 -24.80 23.11
C GLY A 184 -14.49 -25.00 22.11
N GLU A 185 -14.41 -26.21 21.55
CA GLU A 185 -13.53 -26.54 20.43
C GLU A 185 -14.26 -26.24 19.11
N ALA A 186 -13.62 -25.46 18.24
CA ALA A 186 -14.11 -25.19 16.89
C ALA A 186 -13.66 -26.27 15.90
N LEU A 187 -12.40 -26.71 16.01
CA LEU A 187 -11.78 -27.75 15.17
C LEU A 187 -10.81 -28.58 16.01
N ASN A 188 -10.74 -29.88 15.77
CA ASN A 188 -9.72 -30.79 16.29
C ASN A 188 -9.17 -31.69 15.17
N SER A 189 -8.05 -32.39 15.41
CA SER A 189 -7.39 -33.26 14.42
C SER A 189 -8.17 -34.52 14.01
N GLN A 190 -9.35 -34.77 14.58
CA GLN A 190 -10.22 -35.90 14.24
C GLN A 190 -11.33 -35.51 13.25
N ASP A 191 -11.69 -34.23 13.13
CA ASP A 191 -12.82 -33.82 12.29
C ASP A 191 -12.50 -33.96 10.80
N GLY A 192 -13.37 -34.52 9.96
CA GLY A 192 -13.19 -34.45 8.49
C GLY A 192 -11.85 -35.01 7.95
N ASN A 193 -11.34 -36.11 8.51
CA ASN A 193 -10.07 -36.74 8.13
C ASN A 193 -10.12 -37.52 6.80
N THR A 194 -10.74 -36.95 5.76
CA THR A 194 -10.90 -37.57 4.44
C THR A 194 -10.62 -36.56 3.35
N ILE A 195 -9.88 -36.95 2.33
CA ILE A 195 -9.67 -36.14 1.11
C ILE A 195 -10.24 -36.83 -0.11
N ILE A 196 -10.48 -36.05 -1.17
CA ILE A 196 -10.86 -36.58 -2.48
C ILE A 196 -9.61 -36.68 -3.35
N LYS A 197 -9.14 -37.90 -3.59
CA LYS A 197 -8.03 -38.17 -4.51
C LYS A 197 -8.56 -38.90 -5.74
N ASN A 198 -8.45 -38.28 -6.91
CA ASN A 198 -8.99 -38.82 -8.18
C ASN A 198 -10.48 -39.23 -8.08
N GLY A 199 -11.28 -38.44 -7.35
CA GLY A 199 -12.71 -38.71 -7.15
C GLY A 199 -13.04 -39.75 -6.06
N VAL A 200 -12.05 -40.26 -5.31
CA VAL A 200 -12.24 -41.26 -4.25
C VAL A 200 -11.88 -40.67 -2.88
N ALA A 201 -12.75 -40.89 -1.90
CA ALA A 201 -12.52 -40.55 -0.50
C ALA A 201 -11.43 -41.45 0.12
N VAL A 202 -10.35 -40.83 0.63
CA VAL A 202 -9.23 -41.52 1.28
C VAL A 202 -9.00 -40.91 2.66
N GLY A 203 -8.88 -41.76 3.68
CA GLY A 203 -8.56 -41.32 5.05
C GLY A 203 -7.17 -40.70 5.17
N GLU A 204 -7.03 -39.68 6.02
CA GLU A 204 -5.77 -39.01 6.29
C GLU A 204 -5.46 -38.92 7.79
N THR A 205 -4.18 -38.98 8.12
CA THR A 205 -3.70 -38.60 9.46
C THR A 205 -3.42 -37.10 9.45
N ILE A 206 -4.16 -36.35 10.27
CA ILE A 206 -3.95 -34.92 10.50
C ILE A 206 -3.32 -34.74 11.89
N THR A 207 -2.36 -33.83 12.00
CA THR A 207 -1.58 -33.62 13.24
C THR A 207 -1.57 -32.17 13.72
N GLU A 208 -1.99 -31.21 12.88
CA GLU A 208 -2.16 -29.81 13.27
C GLU A 208 -3.43 -29.23 12.62
N ARG A 209 -4.14 -28.38 13.37
CA ARG A 209 -5.29 -27.53 13.05
C ARG A 209 -5.29 -26.29 13.94
N SER A 210 -4.40 -25.37 13.63
CA SER A 210 -4.19 -24.15 14.40
C SER A 210 -4.18 -22.92 13.50
N TYR A 211 -4.03 -21.75 14.11
CA TYR A 211 -3.91 -20.47 13.39
C TYR A 211 -5.10 -20.16 12.47
N GLY A 212 -6.31 -20.38 12.98
CA GLY A 212 -7.55 -20.06 12.27
C GLY A 212 -7.75 -18.56 12.10
N ARG A 213 -8.26 -18.16 10.93
CA ARG A 213 -8.77 -16.82 10.60
C ARG A 213 -10.21 -16.95 10.14
N VAL A 214 -11.13 -16.31 10.85
CA VAL A 214 -12.57 -16.39 10.65
C VAL A 214 -13.07 -15.16 9.92
N PHE A 215 -13.96 -15.36 8.96
CA PHE A 215 -14.53 -14.30 8.14
C PHE A 215 -15.98 -14.62 7.75
N ILE A 216 -16.71 -13.60 7.34
CA ILE A 216 -18.03 -13.78 6.72
C ILE A 216 -17.82 -14.42 5.35
N HIS A 217 -18.52 -15.53 5.10
CA HIS A 217 -18.37 -16.28 3.85
C HIS A 217 -18.78 -15.39 2.65
N PRO A 218 -17.97 -15.30 1.57
CA PRO A 218 -18.24 -14.40 0.44
C PRO A 218 -19.48 -14.80 -0.38
N ALA A 219 -19.96 -16.03 -0.25
CA ALA A 219 -21.25 -16.48 -0.76
C ALA A 219 -22.11 -17.02 0.39
N PRO A 220 -22.68 -16.16 1.25
CA PRO A 220 -23.35 -16.62 2.46
C PRO A 220 -24.73 -17.22 2.13
N THR A 221 -25.03 -18.34 2.78
CA THR A 221 -26.33 -19.02 2.75
C THR A 221 -26.81 -19.29 4.18
N SER A 222 -28.01 -19.84 4.35
CA SER A 222 -28.48 -20.25 5.68
C SER A 222 -27.63 -21.37 6.30
N GLN A 223 -26.91 -22.15 5.49
CA GLN A 223 -26.09 -23.28 5.91
C GLN A 223 -24.61 -22.91 6.06
N VAL A 224 -24.14 -21.89 5.34
CA VAL A 224 -22.74 -21.44 5.34
C VAL A 224 -22.73 -19.92 5.42
N LYS A 225 -22.56 -19.37 6.61
CA LYS A 225 -22.44 -17.93 6.86
C LYS A 225 -21.01 -17.49 7.13
N TRP A 226 -20.22 -18.39 7.72
CA TRP A 226 -18.87 -18.12 8.17
C TRP A 226 -17.90 -19.08 7.47
N GLY A 227 -16.71 -18.57 7.16
CA GLY A 227 -15.55 -19.37 6.75
C GLY A 227 -14.43 -19.23 7.76
N MET A 228 -13.62 -20.27 7.90
CA MET A 228 -12.37 -20.27 8.66
C MET A 228 -11.27 -20.84 7.78
N LEU A 229 -10.26 -20.03 7.45
CA LEU A 229 -9.01 -20.50 6.87
C LEU A 229 -8.07 -20.86 8.01
N TYR A 230 -7.47 -22.05 7.99
CA TYR A 230 -6.61 -22.51 9.07
C TYR A 230 -5.44 -23.33 8.56
N MET A 231 -4.38 -23.38 9.36
CA MET A 231 -3.19 -24.18 9.06
C MET A 231 -3.48 -25.64 9.38
N ASP A 232 -3.28 -26.49 8.38
CA ASP A 232 -3.43 -27.93 8.48
C ASP A 232 -2.09 -28.61 8.16
N HIS A 233 -1.75 -29.62 8.97
CA HIS A 233 -0.59 -30.46 8.75
C HIS A 233 -0.99 -31.93 8.62
N ARG A 234 -0.79 -32.48 7.42
CA ARG A 234 -0.94 -33.90 7.14
C ARG A 234 0.27 -34.64 7.69
N GLY A 235 0.09 -35.78 8.34
CA GLY A 235 1.16 -36.67 8.82
C GLY A 235 1.96 -37.36 7.71
N ASP A 236 2.28 -36.63 6.64
CA ASP A 236 3.18 -37.05 5.59
C ASP A 236 4.65 -36.90 6.03
N PRO A 237 5.58 -37.70 5.49
CA PRO A 237 6.98 -37.70 5.94
C PRO A 237 7.73 -36.41 5.58
N THR A 238 7.15 -35.54 4.74
CA THR A 238 7.75 -34.25 4.37
C THR A 238 7.47 -33.15 5.37
N TYR A 239 6.57 -33.41 6.33
CA TYR A 239 6.10 -32.48 7.34
C TYR A 239 5.65 -31.13 6.74
N THR A 240 4.69 -31.12 5.80
CA THR A 240 4.31 -29.90 5.05
C THR A 240 2.94 -29.31 5.44
N ARG A 241 2.96 -28.07 5.95
CA ARG A 241 1.82 -27.24 6.34
C ARG A 241 1.17 -26.57 5.13
N ARG A 242 -0.16 -26.60 5.13
CA ARG A 242 -1.05 -26.13 4.07
C ARG A 242 -2.20 -25.34 4.69
N VAL A 243 -3.01 -24.67 3.87
CA VAL A 243 -4.22 -23.98 4.35
C VAL A 243 -5.47 -24.74 3.89
N ARG A 244 -6.39 -24.98 4.83
CA ARG A 244 -7.72 -25.55 4.56
C ARG A 244 -8.82 -24.55 4.92
N LEU A 245 -10.04 -24.83 4.45
CA LEU A 245 -11.25 -24.09 4.76
C LEU A 245 -12.19 -24.96 5.62
N ALA A 246 -12.75 -24.37 6.68
CA ALA A 246 -13.93 -24.87 7.37
C ALA A 246 -15.08 -23.87 7.23
N GLU A 247 -16.31 -24.37 7.25
CA GLU A 247 -17.52 -23.58 7.03
C GLU A 247 -18.49 -23.76 8.20
N SER A 248 -19.23 -22.71 8.54
CA SER A 248 -20.19 -22.74 9.65
C SER A 248 -21.42 -21.89 9.37
N ALA A 249 -22.57 -22.33 9.88
CA ALA A 249 -23.82 -21.57 9.87
C ALA A 249 -23.92 -20.55 11.02
N ASP A 250 -23.23 -20.81 12.13
CA ASP A 250 -23.40 -20.11 13.42
C ASP A 250 -22.10 -19.58 14.04
N GLY A 251 -20.94 -19.94 13.47
CA GLY A 251 -19.61 -19.58 13.97
C GLY A 251 -19.13 -20.49 15.12
N ARG A 252 -19.95 -21.45 15.56
CA ARG A 252 -19.66 -22.34 16.70
C ARG A 252 -19.36 -23.76 16.24
N ASN A 253 -20.20 -24.28 15.35
CA ASN A 253 -20.12 -25.63 14.80
C ASN A 253 -19.55 -25.58 13.39
N TRP A 254 -18.44 -26.27 13.15
CA TRP A 254 -17.67 -26.15 11.91
C TRP A 254 -17.65 -27.46 11.13
N THR A 255 -17.73 -27.34 9.81
CA THR A 255 -17.55 -28.45 8.87
C THR A 255 -16.29 -28.22 8.05
N VAL A 256 -15.32 -29.12 8.17
CA VAL A 256 -14.05 -29.06 7.43
C VAL A 256 -14.25 -29.47 5.97
N ARG A 257 -13.68 -28.70 5.04
CA ARG A 257 -13.62 -29.11 3.64
C ARG A 257 -12.48 -30.09 3.37
N PRO A 258 -12.71 -31.09 2.50
CA PRO A 258 -11.74 -32.15 2.23
C PRO A 258 -10.53 -31.68 1.42
N ASP A 259 -10.59 -30.56 0.70
CA ASP A 259 -9.48 -30.12 -0.16
C ASP A 259 -8.67 -28.99 0.48
N PHE A 260 -7.39 -28.91 0.14
CA PHE A 260 -6.54 -27.78 0.50
C PHE A 260 -6.91 -26.58 -0.37
N VAL A 261 -6.99 -25.41 0.26
CA VAL A 261 -7.13 -24.14 -0.47
C VAL A 261 -5.77 -23.65 -0.97
N ILE A 262 -4.74 -23.77 -0.13
CA ILE A 262 -3.37 -23.33 -0.46
C ILE A 262 -2.37 -24.42 -0.09
N THR A 263 -1.44 -24.68 -1.00
CA THR A 263 -0.26 -25.51 -0.78
C THR A 263 1.01 -24.72 -1.10
N GLY A 264 2.16 -25.19 -0.61
CA GLY A 264 3.45 -24.60 -0.95
C GLY A 264 3.78 -24.71 -2.45
N ASP A 265 4.59 -23.77 -2.94
CA ASP A 265 4.99 -23.62 -4.34
C ASP A 265 6.38 -22.92 -4.44
N SER A 266 6.87 -22.63 -5.65
CA SER A 266 8.17 -21.98 -5.85
C SER A 266 8.22 -20.51 -5.40
N VAL A 267 7.08 -19.83 -5.35
CA VAL A 267 6.95 -18.43 -4.94
C VAL A 267 6.85 -18.33 -3.43
N ALA A 268 5.98 -19.11 -2.78
CA ALA A 268 5.77 -19.12 -1.33
C ALA A 268 6.78 -20.00 -0.55
N GLY A 269 7.43 -20.95 -1.23
CA GLY A 269 8.19 -22.03 -0.60
C GLY A 269 7.30 -23.20 -0.16
N ALA A 270 7.92 -24.20 0.45
CA ALA A 270 7.28 -25.49 0.72
C ALA A 270 6.19 -25.47 1.82
N GLN A 271 6.29 -24.53 2.76
CA GLN A 271 5.37 -24.41 3.90
C GLN A 271 4.55 -23.13 3.79
N VAL A 272 3.26 -23.21 4.13
CA VAL A 272 2.36 -22.04 4.17
C VAL A 272 1.51 -22.04 5.44
N SER A 273 1.17 -20.85 5.95
CA SER A 273 0.29 -20.68 7.11
C SER A 273 -0.34 -19.27 7.14
N GLY A 274 -1.21 -19.02 8.12
CA GLY A 274 -1.90 -17.74 8.34
C GLY A 274 -2.71 -17.28 7.14
N GLY A 275 -3.51 -18.18 6.57
CA GLY A 275 -4.44 -17.86 5.50
C GLY A 275 -5.55 -16.94 6.00
N ASN A 276 -5.81 -15.86 5.29
CA ASN A 276 -6.85 -14.88 5.59
C ASN A 276 -7.56 -14.48 4.28
N LEU A 277 -8.80 -13.98 4.37
CA LEU A 277 -9.57 -13.50 3.22
C LEU A 277 -9.43 -11.98 3.11
N TRP A 278 -9.10 -11.49 1.91
CA TRP A 278 -9.07 -10.06 1.61
C TRP A 278 -9.82 -9.77 0.31
N THR A 279 -10.65 -8.73 0.32
CA THR A 279 -11.33 -8.25 -0.89
C THR A 279 -10.76 -6.91 -1.32
N TRP A 280 -10.28 -6.85 -2.57
CA TRP A 280 -9.71 -5.64 -3.16
C TRP A 280 -10.29 -5.41 -4.56
N ASN A 281 -10.76 -4.20 -4.85
CA ASN A 281 -11.43 -3.85 -6.11
C ASN A 281 -12.53 -4.86 -6.54
N GLY A 282 -13.27 -5.40 -5.57
CA GLY A 282 -14.31 -6.40 -5.81
C GLY A 282 -13.80 -7.82 -6.07
N GLN A 283 -12.49 -8.04 -6.08
CA GLN A 283 -11.86 -9.36 -6.20
C GLN A 283 -11.50 -9.92 -4.83
N ASN A 284 -11.83 -11.20 -4.58
CA ASN A 284 -11.41 -11.91 -3.37
C ASN A 284 -10.02 -12.52 -3.54
N TYR A 285 -9.23 -12.47 -2.48
CA TYR A 285 -7.90 -13.05 -2.39
C TYR A 285 -7.80 -13.89 -1.12
N VAL A 286 -7.15 -15.05 -1.23
CA VAL A 286 -6.56 -15.69 -0.05
C VAL A 286 -5.17 -15.11 0.11
N VAL A 287 -4.94 -14.42 1.23
CA VAL A 287 -3.62 -13.91 1.63
C VAL A 287 -3.02 -14.82 2.68
N TYR A 288 -1.74 -15.14 2.57
CA TYR A 288 -1.06 -16.09 3.45
C TYR A 288 0.43 -15.81 3.48
N HIS A 289 1.18 -16.41 4.40
CA HIS A 289 2.63 -16.33 4.37
C HIS A 289 3.27 -17.67 4.03
N GLY A 290 4.41 -17.59 3.35
CA GLY A 290 5.22 -18.74 2.99
C GLY A 290 6.47 -18.90 3.87
N SER A 291 7.08 -20.08 3.83
CA SER A 291 8.40 -20.36 4.43
C SER A 291 9.52 -19.44 3.91
N ASN A 292 9.32 -18.78 2.78
CA ASN A 292 10.21 -17.76 2.25
C ASN A 292 10.19 -16.43 3.03
N GLY A 293 9.30 -16.29 4.03
CA GLY A 293 9.15 -15.09 4.85
C GLY A 293 8.38 -13.96 4.16
N LYS A 294 7.62 -14.22 3.09
CA LYS A 294 6.81 -13.21 2.38
C LYS A 294 5.33 -13.46 2.57
N THR A 295 4.53 -12.40 2.49
CA THR A 295 3.08 -12.50 2.34
C THR A 295 2.72 -12.58 0.86
N ILE A 296 1.91 -13.58 0.52
CA ILE A 296 1.48 -13.94 -0.82
C ILE A 296 -0.04 -13.77 -0.90
N ALA A 297 -0.55 -13.33 -2.04
CA ALA A 297 -1.95 -13.31 -2.38
C ALA A 297 -2.23 -14.19 -3.59
N ARG A 298 -3.38 -14.87 -3.59
CA ARG A 298 -3.93 -15.59 -4.75
C ARG A 298 -5.38 -15.20 -4.92
N THR A 299 -5.81 -14.92 -6.15
CA THR A 299 -7.25 -14.71 -6.41
C THR A 299 -8.03 -15.96 -6.05
N VAL A 300 -9.24 -15.79 -5.55
CA VAL A 300 -10.14 -16.89 -5.22
C VAL A 300 -11.56 -16.55 -5.64
N ASN A 301 -12.30 -17.55 -6.14
CA ASN A 301 -13.73 -17.41 -6.37
C ASN A 301 -14.52 -17.48 -5.05
N SER A 302 -15.79 -17.09 -5.06
CA SER A 302 -16.61 -17.05 -3.83
C SER A 302 -16.89 -18.42 -3.19
N THR A 303 -16.53 -19.51 -3.86
CA THR A 303 -16.70 -20.90 -3.38
C THR A 303 -15.37 -21.56 -3.01
N PHE A 304 -14.23 -20.85 -3.06
CA PHE A 304 -12.90 -21.40 -2.75
C PHE A 304 -12.55 -22.67 -3.53
N THR A 305 -13.04 -22.81 -4.76
CA THR A 305 -12.74 -23.96 -5.64
C THR A 305 -11.71 -23.62 -6.71
N ASP A 306 -11.65 -22.36 -7.13
CA ASP A 306 -10.72 -21.87 -8.14
C ASP A 306 -9.75 -20.88 -7.50
N ILE A 307 -8.46 -21.21 -7.55
CA ILE A 307 -7.37 -20.45 -6.93
C ILE A 307 -6.41 -20.01 -8.03
N GLY A 308 -6.14 -18.70 -8.08
CA GLY A 308 -5.21 -18.12 -9.05
C GLY A 308 -3.73 -18.36 -8.72
N GLU A 309 -2.89 -17.84 -9.61
CA GLU A 309 -1.43 -17.86 -9.46
C GLU A 309 -0.95 -17.04 -8.25
N PRO A 310 0.17 -17.43 -7.60
CA PRO A 310 0.71 -16.72 -6.45
C PRO A 310 1.32 -15.37 -6.84
N ILE A 311 1.01 -14.35 -6.04
CA ILE A 311 1.54 -12.99 -6.20
C ILE A 311 2.15 -12.57 -4.87
N VAL A 312 3.40 -12.10 -4.86
CA VAL A 312 3.98 -11.50 -3.65
C VAL A 312 3.20 -10.22 -3.34
N LEU A 313 2.44 -10.22 -2.25
CA LEU A 313 1.66 -9.08 -1.79
C LEU A 313 2.55 -8.10 -1.03
N HIS A 314 3.38 -8.63 -0.13
CA HIS A 314 4.32 -7.81 0.63
C HIS A 314 5.55 -8.61 1.08
N GLU A 315 6.69 -7.94 1.09
CA GLU A 315 7.94 -8.39 1.68
C GLU A 315 8.59 -7.22 2.40
N SER A 316 9.39 -7.54 3.42
CA SER A 316 10.12 -6.55 4.20
C SER A 316 11.10 -5.78 3.32
N THR A 317 11.10 -4.46 3.49
CA THR A 317 12.04 -3.54 2.84
C THR A 317 13.48 -3.78 3.29
N GLY A 318 13.67 -4.21 4.54
CA GLY A 318 14.96 -4.37 5.18
C GLY A 318 15.47 -3.09 5.86
N ILE A 319 14.60 -2.09 6.08
CA ILE A 319 14.96 -0.75 6.58
C ILE A 319 14.20 -0.46 7.88
N SER A 320 14.84 0.28 8.82
CA SER A 320 14.17 0.99 9.93
C SER A 320 13.11 0.20 10.71
N GLY A 321 13.37 -1.07 11.04
CA GLY A 321 12.46 -1.94 11.81
C GLY A 321 11.60 -2.88 10.95
N ASP A 322 11.49 -2.61 9.66
CA ASP A 322 10.89 -3.51 8.69
C ASP A 322 11.92 -4.53 8.17
N VAL A 323 12.31 -5.47 9.02
CA VAL A 323 13.34 -6.48 8.74
C VAL A 323 12.82 -7.90 8.96
N GLY A 324 13.31 -8.89 8.23
CA GLY A 324 12.88 -10.29 8.42
C GLY A 324 11.59 -10.65 7.68
N GLY A 325 10.82 -11.59 8.22
CA GLY A 325 9.60 -12.07 7.54
C GLY A 325 8.42 -11.09 7.62
N VAL A 326 7.51 -11.19 6.64
CA VAL A 326 6.16 -10.60 6.67
C VAL A 326 5.17 -11.76 6.75
N LYS A 327 4.79 -12.12 7.97
CA LYS A 327 4.03 -13.34 8.28
C LYS A 327 2.69 -13.05 8.95
N SER A 328 1.80 -14.02 8.87
CA SER A 328 0.47 -14.00 9.52
C SER A 328 -0.31 -12.71 9.23
N PRO A 329 -0.60 -12.45 7.95
CA PRO A 329 -1.22 -11.20 7.51
C PRO A 329 -2.63 -11.02 8.08
N GLU A 330 -2.88 -9.84 8.61
CA GLU A 330 -4.18 -9.36 9.08
C GLU A 330 -4.47 -8.02 8.41
N ILE A 331 -5.53 -7.95 7.61
CA ILE A 331 -5.86 -6.74 6.84
C ILE A 331 -7.14 -6.13 7.39
N ILE A 332 -7.07 -4.87 7.78
CA ILE A 332 -8.21 -4.08 8.26
C ILE A 332 -8.25 -2.74 7.51
N THR A 333 -9.45 -2.22 7.27
CA THR A 333 -9.65 -0.93 6.59
C THR A 333 -10.58 -0.06 7.40
N ASP A 334 -10.19 1.20 7.55
CA ASP A 334 -11.00 2.27 8.12
C ASP A 334 -11.03 3.48 7.15
N GLU A 335 -11.55 4.61 7.61
CA GLU A 335 -11.56 5.85 6.82
C GLU A 335 -10.17 6.47 6.60
N THR A 336 -9.16 6.07 7.37
CA THR A 336 -7.78 6.57 7.25
C THR A 336 -6.91 5.74 6.31
N GLY A 337 -7.33 4.50 6.01
CA GLY A 337 -6.78 3.67 4.96
C GLY A 337 -6.94 2.18 5.21
N THR A 338 -6.29 1.39 4.35
CA THR A 338 -6.15 -0.06 4.52
C THR A 338 -4.79 -0.36 5.15
N TYR A 339 -4.77 -1.23 6.14
CA TYR A 339 -3.59 -1.60 6.92
C TYR A 339 -3.37 -3.10 6.90
N LEU A 340 -2.12 -3.50 6.76
CA LEU A 340 -1.63 -4.87 6.93
C LEU A 340 -0.88 -4.93 8.26
N PHE A 341 -1.44 -5.64 9.22
CA PHE A 341 -0.75 -6.06 10.42
C PHE A 341 -0.08 -7.41 10.16
N TYR A 342 1.15 -7.55 10.61
CA TYR A 342 1.94 -8.75 10.34
C TYR A 342 2.98 -8.98 11.42
N THR A 343 3.46 -10.22 11.45
CA THR A 343 4.56 -10.67 12.31
C THR A 343 5.88 -10.60 11.54
N GLY A 344 6.90 -10.00 12.14
CA GLY A 344 8.26 -9.98 11.58
C GLY A 344 9.37 -10.08 12.63
N ASN A 345 10.49 -10.65 12.22
CA ASN A 345 11.62 -10.96 13.09
C ASN A 345 12.52 -9.72 13.28
N GLN A 346 12.96 -9.40 14.50
CA GLN A 346 14.04 -8.40 14.67
C GLN A 346 15.34 -8.95 14.04
N GLY A 347 15.95 -8.21 13.12
CA GLY A 347 17.18 -8.63 12.43
C GLY A 347 18.29 -9.05 13.41
N GLY A 348 18.82 -10.26 13.22
CA GLY A 348 19.79 -10.90 14.11
C GLY A 348 19.55 -12.42 14.14
N ALA A 349 20.50 -13.22 14.62
CA ALA A 349 20.42 -14.70 14.63
C ALA A 349 19.42 -15.28 15.66
N GLY A 350 18.35 -14.55 16.01
CA GLY A 350 17.36 -14.93 17.04
C GLY A 350 15.92 -15.05 16.52
N THR A 351 15.08 -15.73 17.30
CA THR A 351 13.65 -16.03 17.06
C THR A 351 12.69 -14.94 17.56
N ASN A 352 13.18 -13.72 17.84
CA ASN A 352 12.33 -12.66 18.40
C ASN A 352 11.41 -12.08 17.32
N GLU A 353 10.13 -12.45 17.36
CA GLU A 353 9.11 -11.96 16.43
C GLU A 353 8.24 -10.88 17.06
N THR A 354 7.90 -9.90 16.24
CA THR A 354 7.20 -8.69 16.66
C THR A 354 6.04 -8.41 15.72
N VAL A 355 4.93 -7.94 16.28
CA VAL A 355 3.81 -7.40 15.52
C VAL A 355 4.19 -6.03 14.98
N ARG A 356 3.83 -5.80 13.71
CA ARG A 356 4.10 -4.61 12.93
C ARG A 356 2.88 -4.24 12.13
N TRP A 357 2.87 -3.03 11.59
CA TRP A 357 1.87 -2.61 10.62
C TRP A 357 2.53 -1.99 9.39
N ALA A 358 1.85 -2.14 8.26
CA ALA A 358 2.09 -1.43 7.02
C ALA A 358 0.76 -0.83 6.55
N LYS A 359 0.81 0.33 5.91
CA LYS A 359 -0.35 0.97 5.29
C LYS A 359 -0.31 0.79 3.79
N LEU A 360 -1.46 0.51 3.20
CA LEU A 360 -1.62 0.43 1.77
C LEU A 360 -1.19 1.74 1.13
N ASP A 361 -0.23 1.65 0.21
CA ASP A 361 0.28 2.77 -0.55
C ASP A 361 -0.06 2.52 -2.04
N PRO A 362 -1.21 3.02 -2.51
CA PRO A 362 -1.61 2.86 -3.90
C PRO A 362 -0.70 3.66 -4.85
N SER A 363 0.09 4.59 -4.32
CA SER A 363 1.15 5.29 -5.03
C SER A 363 2.48 4.58 -4.84
N ALA A 364 2.64 3.46 -5.53
CA ALA A 364 3.91 2.76 -5.69
C ALA A 364 5.00 3.52 -6.50
N PRO A 365 4.99 4.87 -6.68
CA PRO A 365 6.21 5.58 -7.01
C PRO A 365 6.48 6.71 -5.99
N LEU A 366 6.70 6.34 -4.72
CA LEU A 366 7.15 7.30 -3.72
C LEU A 366 8.47 8.00 -4.15
N HIS A 367 9.30 7.32 -4.95
CA HIS A 367 10.53 7.88 -5.50
C HIS A 367 10.29 8.92 -6.60
N ASP A 368 9.29 8.76 -7.47
CA ASP A 368 9.03 9.71 -8.56
C ASP A 368 8.37 11.00 -8.09
N SER A 369 7.58 10.91 -7.01
CA SER A 369 6.78 12.04 -6.52
C SER A 369 7.33 12.69 -5.24
N CYS A 370 8.13 11.97 -4.45
CA CYS A 370 8.73 12.48 -3.21
C CYS A 370 10.12 11.84 -2.97
N PRO A 371 11.14 12.14 -3.81
CA PRO A 371 12.50 11.67 -3.55
C PRO A 371 13.04 12.23 -2.22
N GLY A 372 13.77 11.39 -1.48
CA GLY A 372 14.42 11.79 -0.23
C GLY A 372 15.50 12.85 -0.43
N THR A 373 15.88 13.56 0.65
CA THR A 373 16.97 14.54 0.57
C THR A 373 18.23 13.87 0.06
N GLY A 374 18.78 14.47 -1.00
CA GLY A 374 19.85 13.88 -1.77
C GLY A 374 19.43 13.22 -3.08
N SER A 375 18.15 13.41 -3.39
CA SER A 375 17.53 13.41 -4.70
C SER A 375 18.38 14.04 -5.81
N ASP A 376 18.61 13.42 -6.96
CA ASP A 376 18.92 14.15 -8.19
C ASP A 376 18.31 13.49 -9.43
N GLU A 377 17.58 14.30 -10.21
CA GLU A 377 16.97 13.93 -11.50
C GLU A 377 17.84 14.36 -12.70
N PHE A 378 18.97 15.00 -12.44
CA PHE A 378 19.94 15.47 -13.45
C PHE A 378 19.33 16.37 -14.55
N ARG A 379 18.22 17.06 -14.27
CA ARG A 379 17.53 17.97 -15.22
C ARG A 379 18.21 19.31 -15.43
N GLY A 380 19.26 19.61 -14.66
CA GLY A 380 20.07 20.82 -14.83
C GLY A 380 21.01 20.73 -16.03
N SER A 381 21.84 21.77 -16.22
CA SER A 381 22.91 21.77 -17.24
C SER A 381 24.27 21.35 -16.67
N ALA A 382 24.35 21.00 -15.39
CA ALA A 382 25.56 20.58 -14.67
C ALA A 382 25.18 19.81 -13.41
N LEU A 383 26.15 19.11 -12.79
CA LEU A 383 25.96 18.48 -11.49
C LEU A 383 25.62 19.53 -10.42
N GLY A 384 24.59 19.25 -9.62
CA GLY A 384 24.23 20.09 -8.48
C GLY A 384 25.31 20.14 -7.41
N SER A 385 25.29 21.17 -6.56
CA SER A 385 26.27 21.39 -5.49
C SER A 385 26.26 20.31 -4.39
N SER A 386 25.26 19.42 -4.37
CA SER A 386 25.24 18.26 -3.48
C SER A 386 26.22 17.15 -3.89
N TRP A 387 26.75 17.21 -5.11
CA TRP A 387 27.74 16.26 -5.61
C TRP A 387 29.15 16.76 -5.38
N THR A 388 30.05 15.82 -5.10
CA THR A 388 31.49 16.00 -5.05
C THR A 388 32.11 15.08 -6.09
N VAL A 389 33.04 15.62 -6.89
CA VAL A 389 33.82 14.81 -7.82
C VAL A 389 35.22 14.62 -7.25
N THR A 390 35.57 13.37 -6.94
CA THR A 390 36.95 13.01 -6.59
C THR A 390 37.78 12.98 -7.86
N ASN A 391 38.63 13.98 -8.07
CA ASN A 391 39.50 14.04 -9.25
C ASN A 391 40.77 13.19 -9.06
N ARG A 392 41.30 12.64 -10.15
CA ARG A 392 42.53 11.84 -10.16
C ARG A 392 43.60 12.54 -10.98
N ALA A 393 44.82 12.59 -10.45
CA ALA A 393 45.93 13.25 -11.11
C ALA A 393 46.18 12.62 -12.50
N GLY A 394 46.24 13.47 -13.54
CA GLY A 394 46.48 13.02 -14.91
C GLY A 394 45.27 12.39 -15.62
N VAL A 395 44.08 12.37 -14.99
CA VAL A 395 42.84 11.86 -15.61
C VAL A 395 41.86 13.01 -15.78
N ALA A 396 41.48 13.30 -17.03
CA ALA A 396 40.47 14.30 -17.32
C ALA A 396 39.09 13.83 -16.86
N THR A 397 38.36 14.70 -16.16
CA THR A 397 36.94 14.46 -15.85
C THR A 397 36.11 14.64 -17.11
N ALA A 398 35.38 13.60 -17.49
CA ALA A 398 34.58 13.59 -18.73
C ALA A 398 33.08 13.30 -18.45
N HIS A 399 32.68 13.26 -17.19
CA HIS A 399 31.26 13.20 -16.84
C HIS A 399 30.56 14.51 -17.23
N ARG A 400 29.31 14.44 -17.64
CA ARG A 400 28.50 15.59 -18.05
C ARG A 400 27.04 15.39 -17.71
N VAL A 401 26.31 16.49 -17.59
CA VAL A 401 24.85 16.44 -17.48
C VAL A 401 24.27 16.95 -18.79
N GLU A 402 23.59 16.10 -19.53
CA GLU A 402 23.00 16.41 -20.83
C GLU A 402 21.71 15.61 -21.05
N GLY A 403 20.76 16.15 -21.80
CA GLY A 403 19.50 15.46 -22.07
C GLY A 403 18.65 15.14 -20.83
N GLY A 404 18.95 15.74 -19.67
CA GLY A 404 18.32 15.41 -18.40
C GLY A 404 18.89 14.17 -17.72
N GLU A 405 20.10 13.73 -18.10
CA GLU A 405 20.78 12.58 -17.51
C GLU A 405 22.23 12.95 -17.13
N LEU A 406 22.76 12.29 -16.12
CA LEU A 406 24.20 12.27 -15.86
C LEU A 406 24.83 11.20 -16.75
N VAL A 407 25.73 11.60 -17.64
CA VAL A 407 26.49 10.69 -18.51
C VAL A 407 27.91 10.57 -17.99
N ILE A 408 28.37 9.34 -17.76
CA ILE A 408 29.72 9.01 -17.31
C ILE A 408 30.35 8.03 -18.30
N PRO A 409 31.42 8.41 -19.02
CA PRO A 409 32.17 7.45 -19.82
C PRO A 409 32.90 6.46 -18.91
N THR A 410 33.01 5.21 -19.34
CA THR A 410 33.76 4.19 -18.58
C THR A 410 35.24 4.57 -18.49
N TYR A 411 35.69 4.94 -17.29
CA TYR A 411 37.08 5.30 -17.08
C TYR A 411 37.99 4.07 -17.17
N ALA A 412 39.12 4.21 -17.87
CA ALA A 412 40.15 3.17 -18.06
C ALA A 412 40.96 2.90 -16.77
N ALA A 413 40.26 2.62 -15.68
CA ALA A 413 40.80 2.38 -14.35
C ALA A 413 39.80 1.59 -13.48
N GLY A 414 40.28 1.12 -12.34
CA GLY A 414 39.41 0.74 -11.22
C GLY A 414 39.07 1.94 -10.33
N VAL A 415 38.39 1.70 -9.20
CA VAL A 415 37.94 2.74 -8.26
C VAL A 415 39.06 3.70 -7.83
N ALA A 416 40.27 3.19 -7.59
CA ALA A 416 41.41 4.00 -7.16
C ALA A 416 41.93 5.00 -8.21
N GLY A 417 41.69 4.73 -9.51
CA GLY A 417 42.22 5.53 -10.61
C GLY A 417 41.16 6.30 -11.40
N ALA A 418 39.88 6.08 -11.12
CA ALA A 418 38.78 6.78 -11.79
C ALA A 418 38.35 8.04 -11.03
N PRO A 419 37.93 9.11 -11.73
CA PRO A 419 37.12 10.15 -11.14
C PRO A 419 35.81 9.58 -10.59
N LEU A 420 35.41 9.96 -9.38
CA LEU A 420 34.23 9.42 -8.71
C LEU A 420 33.22 10.53 -8.44
N VAL A 421 31.98 10.37 -8.94
CA VAL A 421 30.86 11.28 -8.67
C VAL A 421 30.14 10.79 -7.42
N GLN A 422 30.25 11.52 -6.32
CA GLN A 422 29.88 11.02 -5.00
C GLN A 422 29.17 12.08 -4.16
N ARG A 423 28.36 11.62 -3.22
CA ARG A 423 27.72 12.46 -2.19
C ARG A 423 27.81 11.79 -0.83
N SER A 424 27.59 12.54 0.23
CA SER A 424 27.57 12.01 1.60
C SER A 424 26.39 11.06 1.80
N LEU A 425 26.60 10.03 2.62
CA LEU A 425 25.56 9.14 3.10
C LEU A 425 24.75 9.77 4.25
N PRO A 426 23.44 9.52 4.32
CA PRO A 426 22.65 9.81 5.52
C PRO A 426 23.06 8.88 6.68
N SER A 427 22.83 9.33 7.91
CA SER A 427 22.96 8.48 9.11
C SER A 427 21.79 7.51 9.22
N GLY A 428 22.02 6.34 9.83
CA GLY A 428 20.96 5.35 10.08
C GLY A 428 20.62 4.52 8.84
N ALA A 429 19.39 4.02 8.78
CA ALA A 429 18.90 3.20 7.68
C ALA A 429 18.55 4.08 6.47
N TRP A 430 18.81 3.57 5.26
CA TRP A 430 18.58 4.29 4.01
C TRP A 430 18.44 3.33 2.84
N GLU A 431 17.83 3.79 1.76
CA GLU A 431 17.84 3.10 0.48
C GLU A 431 18.20 4.10 -0.61
N TYR A 432 19.03 3.65 -1.56
CA TYR A 432 19.51 4.44 -2.67
C TYR A 432 19.35 3.65 -3.98
N THR A 433 18.58 4.19 -4.91
CA THR A 433 18.29 3.58 -6.21
C THR A 433 18.78 4.49 -7.34
N ALA A 434 19.28 3.93 -8.43
CA ALA A 434 19.56 4.65 -9.67
C ALA A 434 18.98 3.92 -10.88
N GLU A 435 18.37 4.65 -11.80
CA GLU A 435 18.07 4.18 -13.16
C GLU A 435 19.34 4.37 -14.02
N VAL A 436 19.84 3.29 -14.59
CA VAL A 436 21.11 3.22 -15.31
C VAL A 436 20.89 2.64 -16.70
N ARG A 437 21.42 3.27 -17.74
CA ARG A 437 21.63 2.66 -19.06
C ARG A 437 23.11 2.53 -19.32
N VAL A 438 23.55 1.34 -19.69
CA VAL A 438 24.93 1.08 -20.11
C VAL A 438 24.91 -0.11 -21.06
N ASP A 439 25.76 -0.07 -22.08
CA ASP A 439 25.93 -1.17 -23.03
C ASP A 439 27.38 -1.70 -22.95
N PRO A 440 27.68 -2.61 -22.01
CA PRO A 440 29.02 -3.11 -21.80
C PRO A 440 29.32 -4.25 -22.79
N GLN A 441 30.19 -3.98 -23.75
CA GLN A 441 30.52 -4.88 -24.87
C GLN A 441 31.82 -5.67 -24.65
N THR A 442 32.75 -5.11 -23.87
CA THR A 442 34.06 -5.72 -23.59
C THR A 442 34.26 -5.93 -22.10
N ALA A 443 34.99 -6.99 -21.76
CA ALA A 443 35.23 -7.36 -20.37
C ALA A 443 35.68 -6.16 -19.52
N TYR A 444 35.14 -6.09 -18.31
CA TYR A 444 35.34 -5.05 -17.29
C TYR A 444 34.59 -3.74 -17.51
N GLN A 445 33.98 -3.49 -18.68
CA GLN A 445 33.04 -2.37 -18.84
C GLN A 445 31.85 -2.55 -17.91
N GLN A 446 31.48 -1.47 -17.22
CA GLN A 446 30.42 -1.50 -16.22
C GLN A 446 29.90 -0.10 -15.89
N GLY A 447 28.62 -0.04 -15.51
CA GLY A 447 27.95 1.14 -14.99
C GLY A 447 27.09 0.80 -13.78
N GLY A 448 27.11 1.62 -12.73
CA GLY A 448 26.26 1.41 -11.56
C GLY A 448 26.54 2.31 -10.37
N ILE A 449 26.43 1.77 -9.17
CA ILE A 449 26.50 2.47 -7.89
C ILE A 449 27.74 2.03 -7.10
N LEU A 450 28.48 2.99 -6.57
CA LEU A 450 29.63 2.78 -5.68
C LEU A 450 29.32 3.26 -4.27
N LEU A 451 29.43 2.36 -3.30
CA LEU A 451 29.46 2.67 -1.86
C LEU A 451 30.91 2.69 -1.38
N HIS A 452 31.44 3.87 -1.09
CA HIS A 452 32.87 4.11 -0.95
C HIS A 452 33.25 4.48 0.49
N GLY A 453 34.20 3.74 1.06
CA GLY A 453 34.94 4.14 2.26
C GLY A 453 36.34 4.64 1.89
N THR A 454 37.10 3.81 1.17
CA THR A 454 38.40 4.17 0.61
C THR A 454 38.60 3.54 -0.77
N ASP A 455 39.67 3.92 -1.46
CA ASP A 455 40.01 3.37 -2.78
C ASP A 455 40.31 1.87 -2.77
N SER A 456 40.62 1.31 -1.59
CA SER A 456 40.86 -0.12 -1.39
C SER A 456 39.73 -0.82 -0.61
N THR A 457 38.76 -0.07 -0.08
CA THR A 457 37.64 -0.59 0.72
C THR A 457 36.31 0.03 0.30
N TYR A 458 35.49 -0.73 -0.42
CA TYR A 458 34.23 -0.27 -1.01
C TYR A 458 33.30 -1.45 -1.32
N ALA A 459 32.01 -1.18 -1.49
CA ALA A 459 31.07 -2.10 -2.13
C ALA A 459 30.54 -1.47 -3.42
N LYS A 460 30.24 -2.28 -4.44
CA LYS A 460 29.84 -1.79 -5.78
C LYS A 460 28.80 -2.71 -6.38
N LEU A 461 27.72 -2.12 -6.87
CA LEU A 461 26.63 -2.77 -7.60
C LEU A 461 26.60 -2.23 -9.03
N ALA A 462 26.70 -3.07 -10.04
CA ALA A 462 26.75 -2.63 -11.44
C ALA A 462 26.14 -3.65 -12.41
N LEU A 463 25.71 -3.18 -13.58
CA LEU A 463 25.64 -4.01 -14.78
C LEU A 463 27.03 -4.00 -15.42
N ALA A 464 27.58 -5.17 -15.72
CA ALA A 464 28.96 -5.31 -16.19
C ALA A 464 29.12 -6.41 -17.23
N GLN A 465 30.15 -6.27 -18.06
CA GLN A 465 30.60 -7.32 -18.96
C GLN A 465 31.73 -8.12 -18.34
N SER A 466 31.56 -9.44 -18.30
CA SER A 466 32.59 -10.39 -17.87
C SER A 466 33.04 -11.28 -19.02
N SER A 467 34.03 -12.14 -18.78
CA SER A 467 34.43 -13.16 -19.76
C SER A 467 33.33 -14.19 -20.05
N SER A 468 32.34 -14.31 -19.17
CA SER A 468 31.19 -15.22 -19.32
C SER A 468 29.93 -14.53 -19.86
N GLY A 469 30.03 -13.26 -20.26
CA GLY A 469 28.89 -12.46 -20.72
C GLY A 469 28.48 -11.36 -19.76
N GLU A 470 27.41 -10.67 -20.13
CA GLU A 470 26.81 -9.58 -19.37
C GLU A 470 26.13 -10.11 -18.11
N ARG A 471 26.24 -9.36 -17.01
CA ARG A 471 25.66 -9.74 -15.72
C ARG A 471 25.53 -8.55 -14.78
N PHE A 472 24.58 -8.66 -13.86
CA PHE A 472 24.57 -7.85 -12.65
C PHE A 472 25.66 -8.36 -11.70
N GLU A 473 26.46 -7.46 -11.14
CA GLU A 473 27.52 -7.75 -10.19
C GLU A 473 27.35 -6.93 -8.91
N PHE A 474 27.31 -7.59 -7.76
CA PHE A 474 27.55 -6.98 -6.46
C PHE A 474 28.90 -7.48 -5.92
N THR A 475 29.79 -6.56 -5.60
CA THR A 475 31.16 -6.87 -5.15
C THR A 475 31.50 -6.07 -3.91
N TRP A 476 32.22 -6.69 -2.98
CA TRP A 476 32.76 -6.03 -1.79
C TRP A 476 34.27 -6.22 -1.73
N ARG A 477 35.00 -5.10 -1.67
CA ARG A 477 36.46 -5.08 -1.51
C ARG A 477 36.81 -4.52 -0.14
N LYS A 478 37.73 -5.18 0.55
CA LYS A 478 38.27 -4.76 1.86
C LYS A 478 39.79 -4.80 1.80
N ASN A 479 40.43 -3.67 2.08
CA ASN A 479 41.90 -3.53 2.04
C ASN A 479 42.54 -4.06 0.75
N GLY A 480 41.88 -3.85 -0.38
CA GLY A 480 42.39 -4.26 -1.69
C GLY A 480 42.08 -5.71 -2.06
N THR A 481 41.37 -6.46 -1.22
CA THR A 481 41.00 -7.87 -1.47
C THR A 481 39.49 -8.00 -1.58
N GLU A 482 39.03 -8.72 -2.61
CA GLU A 482 37.62 -9.04 -2.79
C GLU A 482 37.15 -10.03 -1.71
N GLN A 483 35.99 -9.77 -1.12
CA GLN A 483 35.40 -10.57 -0.06
C GLN A 483 34.25 -11.41 -0.62
N SER A 484 34.01 -12.58 -0.02
CA SER A 484 32.86 -13.41 -0.38
C SER A 484 31.57 -12.80 0.16
N ILE A 485 30.56 -12.74 -0.71
CA ILE A 485 29.19 -12.32 -0.37
C ILE A 485 28.16 -13.34 -0.88
N GLY A 486 28.54 -14.62 -1.00
CA GLY A 486 27.70 -15.62 -1.66
C GLY A 486 27.61 -15.38 -3.17
N VAL A 487 26.42 -15.57 -3.76
CA VAL A 487 26.20 -15.42 -5.21
C VAL A 487 26.02 -13.95 -5.57
N GLY A 488 27.13 -13.24 -5.75
CA GLY A 488 27.17 -11.81 -6.13
C GLY A 488 26.98 -11.54 -7.63
N PHE A 489 26.54 -12.53 -8.40
CA PHE A 489 26.42 -12.45 -9.86
C PHE A 489 25.08 -13.01 -10.32
N ALA A 490 24.38 -12.28 -11.19
CA ALA A 490 23.17 -12.76 -11.85
C ALA A 490 23.24 -12.48 -13.36
N PRO A 491 22.89 -13.44 -14.23
CA PRO A 491 22.87 -13.21 -15.66
C PRO A 491 21.86 -12.11 -16.00
N SER A 492 22.17 -11.31 -17.02
CA SER A 492 21.21 -10.44 -17.68
C SER A 492 20.89 -11.03 -19.04
N GLU A 493 19.63 -11.41 -19.27
CA GLU A 493 19.19 -11.89 -20.58
C GLU A 493 18.75 -10.68 -21.42
N ASP A 494 19.46 -10.39 -22.50
CA ASP A 494 19.10 -9.44 -23.58
C ASP A 494 18.55 -8.06 -23.15
N ILE A 495 19.29 -7.31 -22.31
CA ILE A 495 18.94 -5.94 -21.88
C ILE A 495 19.87 -4.85 -22.46
N ALA A 496 20.60 -5.16 -23.53
CA ALA A 496 21.66 -4.29 -24.06
C ALA A 496 21.17 -2.86 -24.33
N GLY A 497 21.66 -1.89 -23.54
CA GLY A 497 21.30 -0.48 -23.63
C GLY A 497 19.93 -0.09 -23.03
N GLU A 498 19.14 -1.06 -22.57
CA GLU A 498 17.87 -0.81 -21.88
C GLU A 498 18.12 -0.31 -20.44
N PRO A 499 17.19 0.47 -19.86
CA PRO A 499 17.32 0.91 -18.47
C PRO A 499 17.24 -0.28 -17.51
N VAL A 500 18.13 -0.26 -16.52
CA VAL A 500 18.07 -1.11 -15.33
C VAL A 500 18.03 -0.25 -14.09
N TRP A 501 17.48 -0.80 -13.01
CA TRP A 501 17.39 -0.13 -11.73
C TRP A 501 18.25 -0.86 -10.72
N LEU A 502 19.26 -0.17 -10.19
CA LEU A 502 20.18 -0.70 -9.21
C LEU A 502 19.88 -0.08 -7.86
N ARG A 503 19.80 -0.89 -6.81
CA ARG A 503 19.39 -0.45 -5.48
C ARG A 503 20.31 -1.00 -4.40
N LEU A 504 20.75 -0.11 -3.51
CA LEU A 504 21.42 -0.47 -2.26
C LEU A 504 20.49 -0.13 -1.09
N VAL A 505 20.26 -1.10 -0.21
CA VAL A 505 19.40 -0.98 0.97
C VAL A 505 20.26 -1.17 2.22
N SER A 506 20.23 -0.21 3.14
CA SER A 506 20.90 -0.28 4.42
C SER A 506 19.91 -0.27 5.59
N ASP A 507 20.14 -1.17 6.54
CA ASP A 507 19.49 -1.20 7.85
C ASP A 507 20.21 -0.34 8.91
N GLY A 508 21.28 0.37 8.51
CA GLY A 508 22.16 1.13 9.41
C GLY A 508 23.37 0.35 9.95
N SER A 509 23.40 -0.97 9.79
CA SER A 509 24.49 -1.87 10.19
C SER A 509 25.14 -2.60 9.01
N SER A 510 24.34 -2.98 8.03
CA SER A 510 24.71 -3.69 6.82
C SER A 510 24.05 -3.06 5.59
N VAL A 511 24.56 -3.41 4.40
CA VAL A 511 23.97 -3.04 3.12
C VAL A 511 23.72 -4.28 2.27
N ARG A 512 22.61 -4.30 1.52
CA ARG A 512 22.21 -5.35 0.60
C ARG A 512 21.95 -4.75 -0.77
N ALA A 513 22.30 -5.50 -1.83
CA ALA A 513 22.05 -5.10 -3.20
C ALA A 513 20.77 -5.72 -3.74
N ARG A 514 20.06 -4.95 -4.57
CA ARG A 514 18.95 -5.42 -5.40
C ARG A 514 19.05 -4.82 -6.81
N TYR A 515 18.50 -5.52 -7.80
CA TYR A 515 18.42 -5.04 -9.17
C TYR A 515 17.02 -5.29 -9.76
N SER A 516 16.64 -4.51 -10.76
CA SER A 516 15.39 -4.66 -11.50
C SER A 516 15.62 -4.31 -12.97
N THR A 517 14.86 -4.95 -13.86
CA THR A 517 14.82 -4.69 -15.31
C THR A 517 13.51 -4.03 -15.75
N ASP A 518 12.57 -3.80 -14.82
CA ASP A 518 11.26 -3.19 -15.09
C ASP A 518 10.98 -1.93 -14.25
N GLY A 519 11.83 -1.64 -13.26
CA GLY A 519 11.67 -0.53 -12.32
C GLY A 519 10.76 -0.82 -11.13
N ASP A 520 10.02 -1.93 -11.18
CA ASP A 520 8.98 -2.29 -10.20
C ASP A 520 9.42 -3.46 -9.32
N ARG A 521 9.96 -4.53 -9.91
CA ARG A 521 10.31 -5.78 -9.23
C ARG A 521 11.80 -5.88 -9.00
N PHE A 522 12.21 -5.71 -7.75
CA PHE A 522 13.62 -5.77 -7.34
C PHE A 522 14.03 -7.15 -6.82
N GLN A 523 14.97 -7.78 -7.51
CA GLN A 523 15.58 -9.06 -7.15
C GLN A 523 16.81 -8.85 -6.27
N PRO A 524 17.03 -9.65 -5.21
CA PRO A 524 18.24 -9.58 -4.39
C PRO A 524 19.48 -10.06 -5.16
N LEU A 525 20.64 -9.49 -4.84
CA LEU A 525 21.94 -9.91 -5.38
C LEU A 525 22.99 -9.98 -4.28
N GLY A 526 23.62 -11.14 -4.11
CA GLY A 526 24.60 -11.39 -3.05
C GLY A 526 24.03 -11.32 -1.62
N GLY A 527 24.94 -11.42 -0.66
CA GLY A 527 24.69 -11.35 0.78
C GLY A 527 24.88 -9.93 1.33
N ALA A 528 24.61 -9.78 2.63
CA ALA A 528 24.78 -8.50 3.32
C ALA A 528 26.27 -8.15 3.49
N VAL A 529 26.60 -6.88 3.28
CA VAL A 529 27.93 -6.33 3.51
C VAL A 529 27.91 -5.45 4.76
N PRO A 530 28.74 -5.71 5.79
CA PRO A 530 28.77 -4.88 6.99
C PRO A 530 29.26 -3.46 6.71
N LEU A 531 28.44 -2.45 7.03
CA LEU A 531 28.80 -1.04 6.77
C LEU A 531 30.02 -0.60 7.57
N ALA A 532 30.17 -1.10 8.80
CA ALA A 532 31.32 -0.82 9.65
C ALA A 532 32.63 -1.29 9.02
N GLU A 533 32.60 -2.37 8.23
CA GLU A 533 33.79 -2.89 7.56
C GLU A 533 34.09 -2.19 6.23
N VAL A 534 33.08 -1.66 5.56
CA VAL A 534 33.28 -0.78 4.41
C VAL A 534 33.77 0.60 4.87
N ALA A 535 33.39 1.02 6.08
CA ALA A 535 33.55 2.38 6.60
C ALA A 535 33.05 3.41 5.58
N ALA A 536 31.90 3.12 4.96
CA ALA A 536 31.36 3.91 3.87
C ALA A 536 30.99 5.32 4.34
N THR A 537 31.47 6.33 3.64
CA THR A 537 31.12 7.75 3.89
C THR A 537 30.43 8.39 2.70
N ARG A 538 30.56 7.77 1.53
CA ARG A 538 30.13 8.32 0.25
C ARG A 538 29.38 7.27 -0.57
N ILE A 539 28.42 7.72 -1.36
CA ILE A 539 27.73 6.91 -2.37
C ILE A 539 27.58 7.70 -3.66
N GLY A 540 27.56 7.01 -4.81
CA GLY A 540 27.18 7.67 -6.06
C GLY A 540 27.36 6.82 -7.32
N PRO A 541 26.96 7.39 -8.47
CA PRO A 541 27.13 6.79 -9.80
C PRO A 541 28.60 6.53 -10.16
N VAL A 542 28.88 5.41 -10.84
CA VAL A 542 30.22 5.05 -11.31
C VAL A 542 30.16 4.33 -12.65
N ALA A 543 31.15 4.56 -13.51
CA ALA A 543 31.37 3.81 -14.75
C ALA A 543 32.86 3.49 -14.92
N LEU A 544 33.20 2.22 -15.14
CA LEU A 544 34.59 1.73 -15.17
C LEU A 544 34.79 0.78 -16.36
N GLN A 545 36.03 0.61 -16.82
CA GLN A 545 36.38 -0.45 -17.78
C GLN A 545 37.68 -1.20 -17.46
N GLY A 546 38.23 -1.01 -16.26
CA GLY A 546 39.52 -1.58 -15.88
C GLY A 546 40.70 -0.96 -16.64
N ALA A 547 41.93 -1.27 -16.20
CA ALA A 547 43.15 -0.67 -16.76
C ALA A 547 43.53 -1.22 -18.16
N THR A 548 42.94 -2.33 -18.57
CA THR A 548 43.23 -3.04 -19.83
C THR A 548 42.00 -3.16 -20.73
N GLY A 549 40.95 -2.38 -20.47
CA GLY A 549 39.66 -2.45 -21.16
C GLY A 549 39.68 -1.92 -22.60
N GLY A 550 38.59 -2.20 -23.34
CA GLY A 550 38.36 -1.73 -24.71
C GLY A 550 38.06 -0.23 -24.84
N ALA A 551 37.47 0.18 -25.96
CA ALA A 551 37.02 1.56 -26.16
C ALA A 551 36.00 1.98 -25.08
N ALA A 552 35.98 3.26 -24.69
CA ALA A 552 35.00 3.74 -23.71
C ALA A 552 33.56 3.52 -24.20
N THR A 553 32.71 3.03 -23.29
CA THR A 553 31.25 3.06 -23.43
C THR A 553 30.68 4.07 -22.43
N GLU A 554 29.46 4.53 -22.64
CA GLU A 554 28.83 5.51 -21.76
C GLU A 554 27.81 4.82 -20.85
N ALA A 555 27.84 5.17 -19.57
CA ALA A 555 26.75 4.89 -18.65
C ALA A 555 25.95 6.18 -18.44
N SER A 556 24.66 6.16 -18.73
CA SER A 556 23.76 7.27 -18.43
C SER A 556 22.89 6.96 -17.21
N PHE A 557 22.66 7.98 -16.39
CA PHE A 557 21.88 7.91 -15.17
C PHE A 557 20.77 8.94 -15.27
N ARG A 558 19.53 8.48 -15.41
CA ARG A 558 18.36 9.37 -15.52
C ARG A 558 18.03 10.04 -14.20
N TRP A 559 18.18 9.31 -13.11
CA TRP A 559 18.03 9.81 -11.76
C TRP A 559 18.79 8.93 -10.78
N ALA A 560 19.11 9.49 -9.63
CA ALA A 560 19.65 8.77 -8.49
C ALA A 560 18.97 9.25 -7.21
N ARG A 561 18.25 8.35 -6.56
CA ARG A 561 17.29 8.68 -5.51
C ARG A 561 17.53 7.99 -4.19
N PHE A 562 17.44 8.76 -3.12
CA PHE A 562 17.16 8.24 -1.80
C PHE A 562 15.67 8.05 -1.61
N THR A 563 15.29 7.02 -0.88
CA THR A 563 13.95 6.96 -0.29
C THR A 563 13.82 8.09 0.73
N PRO A 564 12.71 8.86 0.74
CA PRO A 564 12.49 9.86 1.78
C PRO A 564 12.44 9.20 3.17
N SER A 565 12.82 9.94 4.21
CA SER A 565 12.49 9.59 5.59
C SER A 565 10.99 9.78 5.85
N ASP A 566 10.47 9.23 6.95
CA ASP A 566 9.07 9.44 7.33
C ASP A 566 8.72 10.92 7.45
N ALA A 567 9.57 11.71 8.12
CA ALA A 567 9.37 13.16 8.21
C ALA A 567 9.38 13.87 6.84
N GLN A 568 10.18 13.41 5.88
CA GLN A 568 10.21 13.96 4.52
C GLN A 568 8.95 13.57 3.75
N ARG A 569 8.46 12.34 3.94
CA ARG A 569 7.17 11.88 3.39
C ARG A 569 6.02 12.67 3.96
N ASP A 570 5.97 12.87 5.27
CA ASP A 570 4.93 13.64 5.95
C ASP A 570 4.91 15.07 5.44
N ALA A 571 6.09 15.68 5.26
CA ALA A 571 6.21 17.00 4.63
C ALA A 571 5.67 17.01 3.19
N CYS A 572 6.02 16.01 2.37
CA CYS A 572 5.48 15.85 1.01
C CYS A 572 3.95 15.66 1.00
N ALA A 573 3.42 14.89 1.95
CA ALA A 573 2.01 14.55 2.06
C ALA A 573 1.16 15.75 2.54
N LEU A 574 1.69 16.58 3.44
CA LEU A 574 1.05 17.78 3.99
C LEU A 574 1.00 18.98 3.03
N GLY A 575 1.46 18.84 1.79
CA GLY A 575 1.55 19.99 0.89
C GLY A 575 2.71 20.94 1.21
N GLY A 576 3.54 20.65 2.23
CA GLY A 576 4.63 21.51 2.64
C GLY A 576 5.82 21.40 1.69
N PRO A 577 6.36 22.49 1.14
CA PRO A 577 7.69 22.43 0.57
C PRO A 577 8.70 22.17 1.71
N THR A 578 9.58 21.17 1.53
CA THR A 578 10.98 21.52 1.80
C THR A 578 11.33 22.59 0.76
N ALA A 579 12.03 23.65 1.14
CA ALA A 579 12.21 24.89 0.37
C ALA A 579 12.86 24.73 -1.04
N ALA A 580 13.00 23.50 -1.56
CA ALA A 580 13.59 23.16 -2.85
C ALA A 580 12.57 22.77 -3.94
N SER A 581 11.26 22.66 -3.68
CA SER A 581 10.29 22.19 -4.71
C SER A 581 8.93 22.91 -4.77
N ALA A 582 8.79 24.13 -4.25
CA ALA A 582 7.63 24.96 -4.60
C ALA A 582 7.70 25.29 -6.10
N GLY A 583 6.75 24.78 -6.90
CA GLY A 583 6.71 25.04 -8.33
C GLY A 583 6.67 26.55 -8.62
N SER A 584 7.28 26.98 -9.73
CA SER A 584 7.25 28.37 -10.17
C SER A 584 5.81 28.88 -10.21
N GLY A 585 5.50 29.92 -9.44
CA GLY A 585 4.14 30.49 -9.33
C GLY A 585 3.45 30.27 -7.98
N SER A 586 4.02 29.47 -7.07
CA SER A 586 3.44 29.30 -5.72
C SER A 586 3.58 30.58 -4.88
N ASP A 587 2.61 30.86 -4.03
CA ASP A 587 2.60 32.01 -3.11
C ASP A 587 2.07 31.61 -1.73
N GLU A 588 2.84 31.91 -0.69
CA GLU A 588 2.46 31.71 0.72
C GLU A 588 1.77 32.95 1.30
N PHE A 589 1.59 34.02 0.50
CA PHE A 589 0.97 35.28 0.91
C PHE A 589 1.64 35.97 2.12
N ALA A 590 2.88 35.57 2.45
CA ALA A 590 3.65 36.08 3.57
C ALA A 590 4.28 37.46 3.29
N ALA A 591 4.40 37.87 2.02
CA ALA A 591 4.93 39.17 1.65
C ALA A 591 3.93 40.30 1.94
N ALA A 592 4.43 41.52 2.16
CA ALA A 592 3.57 42.69 2.39
C ALA A 592 2.75 43.12 1.16
N SER A 593 3.08 42.62 -0.03
CA SER A 593 2.40 42.90 -1.29
C SER A 593 2.52 41.72 -2.24
N LEU A 594 1.50 41.48 -3.07
CA LEU A 594 1.54 40.45 -4.11
C LEU A 594 2.59 40.81 -5.18
N SER A 595 3.44 39.84 -5.52
CA SER A 595 4.44 40.01 -6.58
C SER A 595 3.76 40.03 -7.96
N SER A 596 4.18 40.97 -8.81
CA SER A 596 3.67 41.05 -10.17
C SER A 596 4.18 39.97 -11.11
N SER A 597 5.29 39.31 -10.76
CA SER A 597 5.80 38.15 -11.49
C SER A 597 5.01 36.88 -11.16
N THR A 598 4.54 36.76 -9.92
CA THR A 598 3.73 35.61 -9.47
C THR A 598 2.29 35.76 -9.94
N TRP A 599 1.71 36.96 -9.81
CA TRP A 599 0.30 37.21 -10.12
C TRP A 599 0.14 38.21 -11.27
N PRO A 600 0.31 37.83 -12.55
CA PRO A 600 0.24 38.78 -13.67
C PRO A 600 -1.17 39.36 -13.87
N ILE A 601 -2.23 38.63 -13.50
CA ILE A 601 -3.62 39.09 -13.58
C ILE A 601 -4.09 39.42 -12.18
N ARG A 602 -4.45 40.68 -11.93
CA ARG A 602 -4.87 41.17 -10.61
C ARG A 602 -6.12 42.03 -10.72
N PRO A 603 -7.10 41.84 -9.83
CA PRO A 603 -8.21 42.76 -9.72
C PRO A 603 -7.78 44.04 -8.99
N SER A 604 -8.68 45.01 -8.88
CA SER A 604 -8.43 46.22 -8.08
C SER A 604 -7.99 45.85 -6.65
N THR A 605 -7.05 46.61 -6.08
CA THR A 605 -6.60 46.41 -4.68
C THR A 605 -7.70 46.61 -3.65
N SER A 606 -8.86 47.16 -4.05
CA SER A 606 -10.06 47.23 -3.21
C SER A 606 -10.78 45.89 -3.04
N THR A 607 -10.41 44.83 -3.79
CA THR A 607 -11.10 43.53 -3.77
C THR A 607 -10.32 42.43 -3.05
N TYR A 608 -9.15 42.72 -2.50
CA TYR A 608 -8.36 41.79 -1.70
C TYR A 608 -7.44 42.54 -0.75
N ARG A 609 -6.95 41.85 0.27
CA ARG A 609 -5.93 42.35 1.19
C ARG A 609 -5.05 41.21 1.69
N LEU A 610 -3.81 41.52 2.07
CA LEU A 610 -2.90 40.58 2.72
C LEU A 610 -2.90 40.86 4.22
N GLU A 611 -3.33 39.90 5.02
CA GLU A 611 -3.45 40.02 6.47
C GLU A 611 -2.95 38.75 7.13
N ASN A 612 -2.05 38.86 8.12
CA ASN A 612 -1.53 37.73 8.90
C ASN A 612 -0.95 36.57 8.05
N GLY A 613 -0.31 36.91 6.93
CA GLY A 613 0.23 35.90 6.00
C GLY A 613 -0.83 35.15 5.19
N GLN A 614 -2.05 35.68 5.09
CA GLN A 614 -3.13 35.12 4.27
C GLN A 614 -3.56 36.13 3.21
N LEU A 615 -4.01 35.62 2.06
CA LEU A 615 -4.82 36.39 1.13
C LEU A 615 -6.27 36.40 1.62
N VAL A 616 -6.82 37.58 1.84
CA VAL A 616 -8.21 37.78 2.24
C VAL A 616 -8.98 38.46 1.11
N MET A 617 -10.01 37.79 0.60
CA MET A 617 -10.89 38.28 -0.45
C MET A 617 -12.33 38.37 0.07
N PRO A 618 -12.88 39.58 0.28
CA PRO A 618 -14.31 39.75 0.52
C PRO A 618 -15.11 39.23 -0.67
N THR A 619 -16.19 38.49 -0.43
CA THR A 619 -17.09 38.08 -1.51
C THR A 619 -17.71 39.31 -2.18
N VAL A 620 -17.70 39.34 -3.50
CA VAL A 620 -18.26 40.44 -4.28
C VAL A 620 -19.58 40.06 -4.96
N ALA A 621 -20.41 41.07 -5.24
CA ALA A 621 -21.68 40.94 -5.94
C ALA A 621 -21.44 40.73 -7.44
N ALA A 622 -21.02 39.53 -7.82
CA ALA A 622 -20.74 39.16 -9.20
C ALA A 622 -21.14 37.70 -9.48
N GLY A 623 -21.55 37.43 -10.72
CA GLY A 623 -21.54 36.08 -11.28
C GLY A 623 -20.11 35.64 -11.64
N ILE A 624 -19.91 34.35 -11.90
CA ILE A 624 -18.57 33.79 -12.14
C ILE A 624 -17.91 34.34 -13.39
N SER A 625 -18.68 34.49 -14.48
CA SER A 625 -18.22 35.10 -15.73
C SER A 625 -17.58 36.48 -15.54
N GLY A 626 -18.08 37.26 -14.56
CA GLY A 626 -17.61 38.61 -14.26
C GLY A 626 -16.81 38.73 -12.96
N ALA A 627 -16.44 37.62 -12.33
CA ALA A 627 -15.77 37.65 -11.03
C ALA A 627 -14.38 38.32 -11.14
N PRO A 628 -14.02 39.21 -10.20
CA PRO A 628 -12.65 39.69 -10.07
C PRO A 628 -11.71 38.51 -9.86
N LEU A 629 -10.65 38.46 -10.66
CA LEU A 629 -9.75 37.31 -10.69
C LEU A 629 -8.33 37.74 -10.38
N LEU A 630 -7.78 37.14 -9.33
CA LEU A 630 -6.35 37.10 -9.07
C LEU A 630 -5.84 35.78 -9.65
N ALA A 631 -5.08 35.79 -10.75
CA ALA A 631 -4.73 34.55 -11.45
C ALA A 631 -3.37 34.53 -12.15
N GLN A 632 -2.99 33.30 -12.47
CA GLN A 632 -1.79 32.92 -13.21
C GLN A 632 -2.19 32.06 -14.42
N PRO A 633 -1.45 32.11 -15.54
CA PRO A 633 -1.70 31.21 -16.66
C PRO A 633 -1.43 29.75 -16.27
N VAL A 634 -2.24 28.80 -16.75
CA VAL A 634 -1.91 27.36 -16.60
C VAL A 634 -0.90 26.90 -17.66
N PRO A 635 -0.05 25.90 -17.36
CA PRO A 635 0.80 25.28 -18.37
C PRO A 635 -0.02 24.67 -19.51
N ALA A 636 0.32 25.00 -20.76
CA ALA A 636 -0.40 24.52 -21.94
C ALA A 636 -0.06 23.06 -22.33
N SER A 637 1.10 22.55 -21.92
CA SER A 637 1.64 21.26 -22.36
C SER A 637 2.41 20.53 -21.26
N ALA A 638 1.83 20.47 -20.07
CA ALA A 638 2.36 19.72 -18.93
C ALA A 638 1.22 19.43 -17.96
N PRO A 639 1.26 18.30 -17.23
CA PRO A 639 0.30 18.09 -16.16
C PRO A 639 0.57 19.12 -15.06
N TRP A 640 -0.47 19.51 -14.35
CA TRP A 640 -0.37 20.48 -13.27
C TRP A 640 -1.38 20.20 -12.19
N ALA A 641 -1.10 20.65 -10.97
CA ALA A 641 -2.09 20.72 -9.91
C ALA A 641 -1.90 22.01 -9.11
N VAL A 642 -3.01 22.63 -8.75
CA VAL A 642 -3.07 23.80 -7.89
C VAL A 642 -3.89 23.46 -6.67
N THR A 643 -3.30 23.69 -5.50
CA THR A 643 -3.98 23.49 -4.22
C THR A 643 -4.03 24.81 -3.45
N THR A 644 -5.10 25.01 -2.69
CA THR A 644 -5.19 26.07 -1.67
C THR A 644 -5.90 25.55 -0.43
N ARG A 645 -5.56 26.09 0.73
CA ARG A 645 -6.34 25.96 1.96
C ARG A 645 -7.18 27.21 2.13
N ILE A 646 -8.50 27.05 2.19
CA ILE A 646 -9.48 28.10 2.31
C ILE A 646 -10.23 28.02 3.64
N GLN A 647 -10.54 29.19 4.19
CA GLN A 647 -11.54 29.38 5.24
C GLN A 647 -12.56 30.43 4.78
N ILE A 648 -13.84 30.09 4.87
CA ILE A 648 -14.96 31.01 4.60
C ILE A 648 -16.13 30.60 5.50
N ASP A 649 -16.85 31.59 6.04
CA ASP A 649 -18.07 31.37 6.83
C ASP A 649 -19.29 31.95 6.08
N PRO A 650 -19.86 31.21 5.11
CA PRO A 650 -20.98 31.69 4.34
C PRO A 650 -22.28 31.49 5.15
N THR A 651 -22.93 32.61 5.45
CA THR A 651 -24.19 32.69 6.21
C THR A 651 -25.40 32.90 5.30
N GLN A 652 -25.20 33.21 4.02
CA GLN A 652 -26.27 33.44 3.04
C GLN A 652 -26.02 32.66 1.75
N PRO A 653 -27.09 32.24 1.03
CA PRO A 653 -26.93 31.55 -0.24
C PRO A 653 -26.03 32.33 -1.22
N PHE A 654 -25.31 31.57 -2.05
CA PHE A 654 -24.38 32.04 -3.09
C PHE A 654 -23.05 32.63 -2.62
N GLN A 655 -22.88 32.93 -1.32
CA GLN A 655 -21.56 33.22 -0.76
C GLN A 655 -20.65 32.00 -0.94
N GLN A 656 -19.57 32.16 -1.68
CA GLN A 656 -18.64 31.10 -2.01
C GLN A 656 -17.22 31.64 -2.23
N GLY A 657 -16.23 30.82 -1.94
CA GLY A 657 -14.84 31.07 -2.25
C GLY A 657 -14.10 29.78 -2.64
N GLY A 658 -13.03 29.90 -3.41
CA GLY A 658 -12.24 28.74 -3.82
C GLY A 658 -11.33 29.03 -5.01
N LEU A 659 -11.24 28.08 -5.93
CA LEU A 659 -10.44 28.16 -7.15
C LEU A 659 -11.33 28.37 -8.37
N LEU A 660 -10.90 29.27 -9.26
CA LEU A 660 -11.52 29.52 -10.56
C LEU A 660 -10.48 29.30 -11.66
N LEU A 661 -10.76 28.37 -12.56
CA LEU A 661 -10.08 28.17 -13.83
C LEU A 661 -10.92 28.84 -14.92
N ARG A 662 -10.38 29.85 -15.60
CA ARG A 662 -11.13 30.67 -16.56
C ARG A 662 -10.34 30.94 -17.83
N SER A 663 -10.90 30.58 -18.97
CA SER A 663 -10.43 31.01 -20.29
C SER A 663 -11.05 32.36 -20.63
N ASP A 664 -12.37 32.48 -20.53
CA ASP A 664 -13.10 33.75 -20.70
C ASP A 664 -14.43 33.78 -19.92
N GLY A 665 -15.35 34.67 -20.27
CA GLY A 665 -16.64 34.80 -19.59
C GLY A 665 -17.61 33.62 -19.82
N ASP A 666 -17.42 32.90 -20.91
CA ASP A 666 -18.28 31.81 -21.39
C ASP A 666 -17.63 30.43 -21.24
N ASP A 667 -16.32 30.37 -20.95
CA ASP A 667 -15.55 29.15 -20.70
C ASP A 667 -14.81 29.21 -19.35
N TYR A 668 -15.32 28.50 -18.34
CA TYR A 668 -14.71 28.41 -17.00
C TYR A 668 -15.07 27.12 -16.25
N ALA A 669 -14.23 26.73 -15.30
CA ALA A 669 -14.53 25.75 -14.24
C ALA A 669 -14.24 26.34 -12.85
N LYS A 670 -15.08 26.00 -11.87
CA LYS A 670 -14.93 26.44 -10.48
C LYS A 670 -14.85 25.24 -9.55
N LEU A 671 -14.05 25.35 -8.50
CA LEU A 671 -14.12 24.48 -7.32
C LEU A 671 -14.21 25.36 -6.08
N VAL A 672 -15.36 25.38 -5.42
CA VAL A 672 -15.65 26.38 -4.38
C VAL A 672 -16.33 25.76 -3.16
N LEU A 673 -16.01 26.29 -1.99
CA LEU A 673 -16.74 26.09 -0.74
C LEU A 673 -17.70 27.28 -0.55
N GLY A 674 -18.97 27.02 -0.29
CA GLY A 674 -19.97 28.07 -0.15
C GLY A 674 -21.27 27.61 0.52
N ARG A 675 -22.33 28.37 0.33
CA ARG A 675 -23.68 28.05 0.83
C ARG A 675 -24.70 28.04 -0.30
N ALA A 676 -25.43 26.94 -0.45
CA ALA A 676 -26.65 26.85 -1.24
C ALA A 676 -27.89 27.03 -0.34
N SER A 677 -29.09 27.11 -0.92
CA SER A 677 -30.34 27.20 -0.15
C SER A 677 -30.52 26.03 0.83
N ALA A 678 -29.97 24.84 0.50
CA ALA A 678 -30.03 23.64 1.33
C ALA A 678 -28.98 23.59 2.46
N GLY A 679 -27.97 24.47 2.45
CA GLY A 679 -26.89 24.47 3.45
C GLY A 679 -25.50 24.69 2.86
N LEU A 680 -24.47 24.39 3.65
CA LEU A 680 -23.08 24.46 3.19
C LEU A 680 -22.83 23.43 2.10
N VAL A 681 -22.00 23.81 1.12
CA VAL A 681 -21.77 23.02 -0.07
C VAL A 681 -20.37 23.23 -0.61
N VAL A 682 -19.80 22.17 -1.17
CA VAL A 682 -18.67 22.23 -2.10
C VAL A 682 -19.22 21.98 -3.49
N ASP A 683 -18.82 22.79 -4.47
CA ASP A 683 -19.37 22.77 -5.81
C ASP A 683 -18.24 22.77 -6.86
N PHE A 684 -18.21 21.73 -7.70
CA PHE A 684 -17.33 21.62 -8.87
C PHE A 684 -18.17 21.69 -10.14
N ALA A 685 -18.21 22.85 -10.78
CA ALA A 685 -19.06 23.08 -11.95
C ALA A 685 -18.31 23.84 -13.05
N TRP A 686 -18.76 23.70 -14.29
CA TRP A 686 -18.15 24.38 -15.42
C TRP A 686 -19.16 24.83 -16.47
N ARG A 687 -18.75 25.83 -17.24
CA ARG A 687 -19.44 26.36 -18.41
C ARG A 687 -18.52 26.21 -19.61
N HIS A 688 -19.08 25.79 -20.73
CA HIS A 688 -18.37 25.69 -22.00
C HIS A 688 -19.26 26.24 -23.13
N GLU A 689 -18.72 27.12 -23.97
CA GLU A 689 -19.42 27.81 -25.07
C GLU A 689 -20.72 28.51 -24.60
N GLY A 690 -20.68 29.13 -23.41
CA GLY A 690 -21.83 29.84 -22.85
C GLY A 690 -22.91 28.92 -22.26
N VAL A 691 -22.75 27.60 -22.34
CA VAL A 691 -23.69 26.61 -21.83
C VAL A 691 -23.24 26.10 -20.47
N ASP A 692 -24.03 26.38 -19.44
CA ASP A 692 -23.81 25.79 -18.12
C ASP A 692 -24.00 24.27 -18.21
N ARG A 693 -22.97 23.51 -17.83
CA ARG A 693 -23.11 22.07 -17.64
C ARG A 693 -23.68 21.87 -16.24
N PRO A 694 -24.95 21.40 -16.11
CA PRO A 694 -25.61 21.38 -14.82
C PRO A 694 -24.83 20.50 -13.84
N SER A 695 -24.65 21.02 -12.62
CA SER A 695 -24.09 20.28 -11.50
C SER A 695 -25.01 19.11 -11.17
N THR A 696 -24.48 17.89 -11.24
CA THR A 696 -25.18 16.67 -10.81
C THR A 696 -24.86 16.37 -9.34
N SER A 697 -25.52 15.38 -8.74
CA SER A 697 -25.24 14.98 -7.35
C SER A 697 -23.79 14.54 -7.10
N VAL A 698 -23.02 14.20 -8.14
CA VAL A 698 -21.59 13.88 -8.01
C VAL A 698 -20.70 15.13 -8.03
N ASP A 699 -21.18 16.23 -8.61
CA ASP A 699 -20.46 17.50 -8.80
C ASP A 699 -20.63 18.44 -7.59
N THR A 700 -21.56 18.10 -6.70
CA THR A 700 -21.93 18.92 -5.54
C THR A 700 -22.10 18.03 -4.31
N ARG A 701 -21.42 18.35 -3.20
CA ARG A 701 -21.57 17.60 -1.93
C ARG A 701 -21.52 18.51 -0.71
N GLY A 702 -22.09 18.06 0.40
CA GLY A 702 -21.88 18.73 1.69
C GLY A 702 -20.40 18.67 2.07
N PRO A 703 -19.83 19.73 2.69
CA PRO A 703 -18.42 19.75 2.99
C PRO A 703 -18.01 18.75 4.06
N GLY A 704 -18.92 18.22 4.90
CA GLY A 704 -18.58 17.35 6.03
C GLY A 704 -18.24 18.14 7.31
N SER A 705 -17.81 17.46 8.37
CA SER A 705 -17.29 18.09 9.60
C SER A 705 -15.86 18.63 9.38
N GLY A 706 -15.44 19.64 10.16
CA GLY A 706 -14.04 20.12 10.16
C GLY A 706 -13.72 21.38 9.34
N THR A 707 -14.71 22.01 8.67
CA THR A 707 -14.48 23.25 7.89
C THR A 707 -13.92 24.42 8.71
N ALA A 708 -14.23 24.48 10.01
CA ALA A 708 -13.73 25.52 10.92
C ALA A 708 -12.20 25.48 11.09
N ALA A 709 -11.58 24.30 10.93
CA ALA A 709 -10.13 24.12 11.01
C ALA A 709 -9.42 24.41 9.67
N GLY A 710 -10.15 24.82 8.62
CA GLY A 710 -9.63 24.98 7.26
C GLY A 710 -10.08 23.86 6.32
N PHE A 711 -10.20 24.17 5.04
CA PHE A 711 -10.68 23.27 4.01
C PHE A 711 -9.77 23.34 2.78
N TRP A 712 -9.39 22.22 2.18
CA TRP A 712 -8.43 22.21 1.08
C TRP A 712 -9.13 21.89 -0.23
N LEU A 713 -8.84 22.71 -1.24
CA LEU A 713 -9.37 22.57 -2.60
C LEU A 713 -8.21 22.36 -3.56
N ARG A 714 -8.32 21.37 -4.44
CA ARG A 714 -7.32 21.08 -5.47
C ARG A 714 -7.96 20.88 -6.83
N LEU A 715 -7.47 21.63 -7.83
CA LEU A 715 -7.72 21.40 -9.24
C LEU A 715 -6.46 20.85 -9.90
N SER A 716 -6.61 19.83 -10.74
CA SER A 716 -5.48 19.19 -11.43
C SER A 716 -5.79 18.97 -12.91
N SER A 717 -4.77 18.93 -13.75
CA SER A 717 -4.83 18.49 -15.15
C SER A 717 -3.79 17.41 -15.41
N ASP A 718 -4.19 16.34 -16.10
CA ASP A 718 -3.31 15.30 -16.65
C ASP A 718 -3.04 15.50 -18.16
N GLU A 719 -3.32 16.71 -18.67
CA GLU A 719 -3.33 17.12 -20.08
C GLU A 719 -4.51 16.61 -20.91
N ARG A 720 -5.26 15.61 -20.42
CA ARG A 720 -6.50 15.15 -21.07
C ARG A 720 -7.73 15.67 -20.35
N TYR A 721 -7.68 15.71 -19.02
CA TYR A 721 -8.79 16.06 -18.17
C TYR A 721 -8.38 16.97 -17.02
N ILE A 722 -9.27 17.91 -16.70
CA ILE A 722 -9.27 18.67 -15.45
C ILE A 722 -10.12 17.90 -14.42
N THR A 723 -9.58 17.75 -13.22
CA THR A 723 -10.21 17.05 -12.10
C THR A 723 -10.19 17.90 -10.84
N ALA A 724 -11.19 17.69 -9.98
CA ALA A 724 -11.27 18.31 -8.66
C ALA A 724 -11.07 17.28 -7.55
N SER A 725 -10.48 17.72 -6.45
CA SER A 725 -10.41 16.95 -5.21
C SER A 725 -10.39 17.87 -4.00
N ILE A 726 -10.87 17.37 -2.87
CA ILE A 726 -10.97 18.13 -1.63
C ILE A 726 -10.42 17.35 -0.44
N SER A 727 -10.00 18.06 0.60
CA SER A 727 -9.39 17.48 1.79
C SER A 727 -9.77 18.26 3.05
N HIS A 728 -9.81 17.57 4.19
CA HIS A 728 -10.09 18.11 5.52
C HIS A 728 -8.85 18.24 6.42
N ASP A 729 -7.75 17.61 6.02
CA ASP A 729 -6.51 17.49 6.77
C ASP A 729 -5.30 18.04 5.98
N GLY A 730 -5.49 18.37 4.71
CA GLY A 730 -4.43 18.78 3.79
C GLY A 730 -3.56 17.63 3.30
N VAL A 731 -3.88 16.38 3.67
CA VAL A 731 -3.13 15.16 3.36
C VAL A 731 -3.92 14.27 2.41
N LEU A 732 -5.12 13.85 2.80
CA LEU A 732 -5.97 12.98 2.01
C LEU A 732 -6.91 13.80 1.12
N PHE A 733 -6.68 13.76 -0.19
CA PHE A 733 -7.54 14.41 -1.17
C PHE A 733 -8.49 13.41 -1.82
N THR A 734 -9.78 13.54 -1.53
CA THR A 734 -10.83 12.75 -2.16
C THR A 734 -11.22 13.38 -3.51
N PRO A 735 -11.24 12.62 -4.62
CA PRO A 735 -11.79 13.09 -5.89
C PRO A 735 -13.24 13.57 -5.78
N MET A 736 -13.62 14.56 -6.58
CA MET A 736 -14.97 15.12 -6.60
C MET A 736 -15.40 15.48 -8.02
N GLY A 737 -16.68 15.21 -8.31
CA GLY A 737 -17.31 15.56 -9.58
C GLY A 737 -16.76 14.85 -10.80
N ARG A 738 -17.33 15.21 -11.94
CA ARG A 738 -16.95 14.66 -13.24
C ARG A 738 -15.67 15.32 -13.76
N ARG A 739 -14.84 14.54 -14.44
CA ARG A 739 -13.67 15.07 -15.17
C ARG A 739 -14.10 15.95 -16.34
N ILE A 740 -13.43 17.07 -16.55
CA ILE A 740 -13.69 18.02 -17.64
C ILE A 740 -12.61 17.81 -18.71
N PRO A 741 -12.95 17.56 -19.99
CA PRO A 741 -11.94 17.48 -21.04
C PRO A 741 -11.17 18.80 -21.18
N VAL A 742 -9.84 18.74 -21.28
CA VAL A 742 -9.00 19.96 -21.37
C VAL A 742 -9.35 20.80 -22.60
N GLU A 743 -9.80 20.17 -23.68
CA GLU A 743 -10.28 20.85 -24.89
C GLU A 743 -11.51 21.74 -24.68
N GLU A 744 -12.29 21.54 -23.60
CA GLU A 744 -13.41 22.42 -23.26
C GLU A 744 -12.94 23.71 -22.57
N LEU A 745 -11.70 23.75 -22.07
CA LEU A 745 -11.12 24.92 -21.38
C LEU A 745 -9.66 25.20 -21.82
N PRO A 746 -9.40 25.44 -23.12
CA PRO A 746 -8.06 25.73 -23.62
C PRO A 746 -7.62 27.13 -23.18
N LEU A 747 -6.32 27.31 -22.88
CA LEU A 747 -5.72 28.63 -22.58
C LEU A 747 -6.28 29.34 -21.32
N ALA A 748 -6.57 28.57 -20.28
CA ALA A 748 -7.15 29.09 -19.06
C ALA A 748 -6.13 29.77 -18.12
N THR A 749 -6.66 30.61 -17.23
CA THR A 749 -5.95 31.18 -16.08
C THR A 749 -6.58 30.63 -14.81
N ILE A 750 -5.77 30.38 -13.78
CA ILE A 750 -6.24 29.82 -12.52
C ILE A 750 -5.88 30.72 -11.35
N GLY A 751 -6.79 30.83 -10.39
CA GLY A 751 -6.49 31.49 -9.13
C GLY A 751 -7.64 31.54 -8.13
N PRO A 752 -7.42 32.17 -6.97
CA PRO A 752 -8.43 32.34 -5.93
C PRO A 752 -9.62 33.20 -6.38
N VAL A 753 -10.83 32.87 -5.91
CA VAL A 753 -12.06 33.63 -6.17
C VAL A 753 -12.92 33.71 -4.90
N ALA A 754 -13.67 34.81 -4.75
CA ALA A 754 -14.69 34.98 -3.71
C ALA A 754 -15.87 35.81 -4.25
N ILE A 755 -17.08 35.24 -4.26
CA ILE A 755 -18.30 35.89 -4.80
C ILE A 755 -19.53 35.56 -3.95
N HIS A 756 -20.59 36.36 -4.08
CA HIS A 756 -21.92 36.06 -3.51
C HIS A 756 -23.06 36.14 -4.53
N GLY A 757 -22.73 35.96 -5.82
CA GLY A 757 -23.69 36.07 -6.92
C GLY A 757 -24.20 37.51 -7.09
N ALA A 758 -25.07 37.73 -8.08
CA ALA A 758 -25.80 39.00 -8.24
C ALA A 758 -26.97 39.10 -7.23
N THR A 759 -26.68 38.87 -5.95
CA THR A 759 -27.66 38.87 -4.86
C THR A 759 -27.42 40.03 -3.90
N ALA A 760 -28.40 40.31 -3.04
CA ALA A 760 -28.26 41.30 -1.97
C ALA A 760 -27.50 40.76 -0.74
N ALA A 761 -26.76 39.65 -0.88
CA ALA A 761 -26.03 39.07 0.23
C ALA A 761 -24.92 40.01 0.73
N SER A 762 -24.72 40.07 2.03
CA SER A 762 -23.62 40.87 2.58
C SER A 762 -22.27 40.22 2.26
N PRO A 763 -21.19 40.97 2.02
CA PRO A 763 -19.86 40.41 1.85
C PRO A 763 -19.42 39.56 3.06
N THR A 764 -18.73 38.45 2.80
CA THR A 764 -18.03 37.63 3.80
C THR A 764 -16.60 37.39 3.32
N ASP A 765 -15.64 37.24 4.23
CA ASP A 765 -14.24 37.04 3.85
C ASP A 765 -13.96 35.58 3.50
N ALA A 766 -13.40 35.34 2.32
CA ALA A 766 -12.66 34.12 2.01
C ALA A 766 -11.18 34.34 2.31
N ARG A 767 -10.60 33.49 3.16
CA ARG A 767 -9.19 33.53 3.56
C ARG A 767 -8.46 32.36 2.92
N PHE A 768 -7.35 32.63 2.27
CA PHE A 768 -6.49 31.65 1.64
C PHE A 768 -5.12 31.70 2.31
N ASP A 769 -4.69 30.58 2.89
CA ASP A 769 -3.39 30.51 3.56
C ASP A 769 -2.24 30.55 2.55
N TRP A 770 -2.42 29.87 1.42
CA TRP A 770 -1.42 29.76 0.37
C TRP A 770 -2.07 29.31 -0.94
N PHE A 771 -1.34 29.50 -2.03
CA PHE A 771 -1.67 29.01 -3.36
C PHE A 771 -0.44 28.29 -3.92
N ARG A 772 -0.51 26.97 -4.07
CA ARG A 772 0.66 26.15 -4.41
C ARG A 772 0.48 25.40 -5.71
N TRP A 773 1.47 25.51 -6.59
CA TRP A 773 1.61 24.66 -7.76
C TRP A 773 2.33 23.37 -7.42
N ARG A 774 1.90 22.30 -8.08
CA ARG A 774 2.64 21.06 -8.24
C ARG A 774 2.69 20.72 -9.73
N SER A 775 3.83 20.20 -10.18
CA SER A 775 3.89 19.42 -11.40
C SER A 775 3.67 17.96 -11.00
N PRO A 776 2.54 17.31 -11.35
CA PRO A 776 2.41 15.87 -11.21
C PRO A 776 3.56 15.22 -11.99
N GLY A 777 4.38 14.41 -11.30
CA GLY A 777 5.30 13.52 -12.01
C GLY A 777 4.49 12.61 -12.92
N ARG A 778 4.85 12.55 -14.20
CA ARG A 778 4.38 11.51 -15.11
C ARG A 778 5.12 10.22 -14.83
#